data_AF-A0A7X3UDF6-F1
#
_entry.id   AF-A0A7X3UDF6-F1
#
_cell.length_a   1.000
_cell.length_b   1.000
_cell.length_c   1.000
_cell.angle_alpha   90.00
_cell.angle_beta   90.00
_cell.angle_gamma   90.00
#
_symmetry.space_group_name_H-M   'P 1'
#
loop_
_entity.id
_entity.type
_entity.pdbx_description
1 polymer ?
#
loop_
_entity_poly.entity_id
_entity_poly.type
_entity_poly.pdbx_seq_one_letter_code
_entity_poly.pdbx_strand_id
1 'polypeptide(L)'
;MLSNTSSPLAARIGGRLLATALVALSLIGGLLVLEAPPVASAEDPECEVTDLGTLGGETQRLEATGRWTTEDCESVFRAGSDAHSYSFEVTETGRVRIDLLSSEADSYLYLLTGAGDRIADNDDGAGGRNARIEQDLSPGAYRIEATTVGGRGRGPADFSLIIGYVEGCETVDLGVLTAEADLTAAGVWSLETCGSRIVETHPAYNYSFVLPASGRVRIDLTSEHGDAVLSLASPTGVIGANDDGGPGRNSRIEEYLAAGVYLIEATTYLQSDRQPLVADFELTVHLVDEVAAQQTFIVKMEETLVPDVVIAGEPFTVDFRAGNAGGGDLPEDWFVIPYAIGPRAYADLGEIPASETVWNAGASYHSSPELASATSTAIPSIEPIEVTLPRPGNSWIFVGVQPFQVIEDEGRYDNPSTHHGIWRTLRVLTGPTYGPVTVSVDGAAYTVEAADDEDGEVTTTVVSVADAEAEIEGLAEAKATYAAAVAETVLAGIFERPGLEGLWAADEALEVDIKNASSTTLLDIFAEEYERLIAESDLSEPPARREAIDPVEVEDFVLMVGNKAARQYASLAASWSALQEQIAGGEALSFEEAFALQAELAYAERILAPVATGANIVRAAREAEAGWADRRVVRMARRLAFEGACGADADERLERFSALDAEIRAALPVFGYGVDAALCGALFVDNANARFLARLAIESPALTALNAPDVPEVEPVEPPPPPPYELRIIARLTEDGRVEHGVEFGSGFQILPTQRFLGTDARTGIWHITSEVELGGSSIGFVRARRLADGRIQLGFRDANGFNITPAIRFLPADLPAGSWLRSSVIEVPRPAAVE
;
A
#
# COMPACT_ATOMS: atom_id res chain seq x y z
N MET A 1 1.84 2.32 61.15
CA MET A 1 1.38 3.71 61.38
C MET A 1 0.49 4.13 60.22
N LEU A 2 -0.38 5.12 60.45
CA LEU A 2 -1.29 5.78 59.50
C LEU A 2 -0.58 6.28 58.21
N SER A 3 -1.20 6.63 57.07
CA SER A 3 -2.50 6.37 56.42
C SER A 3 -2.48 7.12 55.04
N ASN A 4 -3.42 7.08 54.06
CA ASN A 4 -4.71 6.41 53.88
C ASN A 4 -5.14 6.46 52.37
N THR A 5 -5.87 5.44 51.87
CA THR A 5 -7.02 5.50 50.88
C THR A 5 -6.95 6.23 49.52
N SER A 6 -7.58 5.78 48.42
CA SER A 6 -8.47 4.60 48.20
C SER A 6 -8.70 4.24 46.71
N SER A 7 -8.93 2.95 46.45
CA SER A 7 -9.39 2.31 45.20
C SER A 7 -10.96 2.39 45.05
N PRO A 8 -11.72 1.63 44.20
CA PRO A 8 -11.63 0.18 43.86
C PRO A 8 -12.02 -0.23 42.40
N LEU A 9 -12.35 -1.49 42.04
CA LEU A 9 -11.69 -2.83 42.13
C LEU A 9 -12.72 -3.97 41.78
N ALA A 10 -12.49 -4.68 40.67
CA ALA A 10 -12.89 -6.08 40.29
C ALA A 10 -14.34 -6.66 40.46
N ALA A 11 -14.51 -7.88 39.91
CA ALA A 11 -15.78 -8.58 39.68
C ALA A 11 -15.78 -10.08 40.12
N ARG A 12 -16.95 -10.73 39.97
CA ARG A 12 -17.29 -12.18 39.93
C ARG A 12 -18.05 -12.84 41.12
N ILE A 13 -18.76 -13.91 40.73
CA ILE A 13 -19.27 -15.10 41.46
C ILE A 13 -20.78 -15.12 41.83
N GLY A 14 -21.47 -16.17 41.38
CA GLY A 14 -22.63 -16.76 42.07
C GLY A 14 -23.85 -17.10 41.21
N GLY A 15 -24.08 -18.39 40.91
CA GLY A 15 -25.27 -18.85 40.16
C GLY A 15 -26.12 -19.90 40.89
N ARG A 16 -27.43 -19.89 40.58
CA ARG A 16 -28.47 -20.96 40.73
C ARG A 16 -28.75 -21.62 42.09
N LEU A 17 -30.02 -21.51 42.53
CA LEU A 17 -30.81 -22.51 43.28
C LEU A 17 -32.31 -22.12 43.12
N LEU A 18 -33.09 -22.67 42.18
CA LEU A 18 -33.83 -23.95 42.18
C LEU A 18 -34.87 -24.14 43.31
N ALA A 19 -36.17 -24.02 42.97
CA ALA A 19 -37.29 -24.67 43.67
C ALA A 19 -38.58 -24.74 42.80
N THR A 20 -38.78 -25.87 42.12
CA THR A 20 -40.07 -26.34 41.57
C THR A 20 -41.12 -26.48 42.68
N ALA A 21 -42.30 -25.85 42.59
CA ALA A 21 -43.50 -26.21 41.80
C ALA A 21 -44.55 -27.00 42.59
N LEU A 22 -45.81 -26.52 42.60
CA LEU A 22 -46.99 -27.38 42.78
C LEU A 22 -48.22 -26.76 42.09
N VAL A 23 -49.04 -27.63 41.51
CA VAL A 23 -50.08 -27.36 40.50
C VAL A 23 -51.48 -27.49 41.09
N ALA A 24 -52.44 -26.65 40.65
CA ALA A 24 -53.83 -27.01 40.25
C ALA A 24 -54.77 -25.78 40.28
N LEU A 25 -55.84 -25.65 39.47
CA LEU A 25 -56.12 -26.09 38.09
C LEU A 25 -57.44 -25.38 37.64
N SER A 26 -57.62 -25.10 36.34
CA SER A 26 -58.91 -24.82 35.64
C SER A 26 -59.74 -23.56 36.00
N LEU A 27 -60.62 -23.02 35.14
CA LEU A 27 -60.62 -22.74 33.68
C LEU A 27 -61.87 -21.85 33.36
N ILE A 28 -61.83 -20.95 32.36
CA ILE A 28 -62.98 -20.18 31.79
C ILE A 28 -63.60 -19.13 32.75
N GLY A 29 -63.99 -17.90 32.36
CA GLY A 29 -63.88 -17.18 31.10
C GLY A 29 -65.01 -16.12 30.93
N GLY A 30 -64.68 -14.90 30.49
CA GLY A 30 -65.62 -13.88 30.00
C GLY A 30 -66.01 -12.71 30.93
N LEU A 31 -66.13 -11.51 30.33
CA LEU A 31 -66.64 -10.22 30.85
C LEU A 31 -65.83 -9.55 31.99
N LEU A 32 -65.31 -8.34 31.84
CA LEU A 32 -66.02 -7.09 31.49
C LEU A 32 -65.09 -6.07 30.79
N VAL A 33 -65.64 -5.31 29.84
CA VAL A 33 -64.98 -4.18 29.17
C VAL A 33 -65.14 -2.92 30.03
N LEU A 34 -64.05 -2.17 30.21
CA LEU A 34 -64.09 -0.73 30.49
C LEU A 34 -63.14 -0.03 29.53
N GLU A 35 -63.62 1.07 28.96
CA GLU A 35 -63.01 1.79 27.86
C GLU A 35 -61.71 2.48 28.29
N ALA A 36 -60.64 2.30 27.52
CA ALA A 36 -59.50 3.21 27.57
C ALA A 36 -59.92 4.55 26.94
N PRO A 37 -59.49 5.71 27.48
CA PRO A 37 -59.69 6.98 26.81
C PRO A 37 -58.98 6.95 25.45
N PRO A 38 -59.48 7.67 24.43
CA PRO A 38 -58.80 7.72 23.14
C PRO A 38 -57.40 8.30 23.34
N VAL A 39 -56.40 7.59 22.85
CA VAL A 39 -55.15 8.24 22.45
C VAL A 39 -55.56 9.20 21.35
N ALA A 40 -55.56 10.50 21.64
CA ALA A 40 -55.61 11.48 20.58
C ALA A 40 -54.37 11.25 19.73
N SER A 41 -54.57 10.88 18.46
CA SER A 41 -53.58 11.22 17.46
C SER A 41 -53.39 12.73 17.58
N ALA A 42 -52.18 13.17 17.90
CA ALA A 42 -51.76 14.44 17.35
C ALA A 42 -51.91 14.25 15.84
N GLU A 43 -52.80 15.04 15.24
CA GLU A 43 -52.78 15.19 13.79
C GLU A 43 -51.38 15.71 13.48
N ASP A 44 -50.62 14.98 12.65
CA ASP A 44 -49.42 15.55 12.04
C ASP A 44 -49.85 16.89 11.44
N PRO A 45 -49.11 17.99 11.67
CA PRO A 45 -49.41 19.23 10.98
C PRO A 45 -49.42 18.91 9.48
N GLU A 46 -50.55 19.15 8.80
CA GLU A 46 -50.61 18.91 7.35
C GLU A 46 -49.52 19.76 6.71
N CYS A 47 -48.48 19.09 6.18
CA CYS A 47 -47.32 19.74 5.60
C CYS A 47 -47.69 20.37 4.26
N GLU A 48 -48.34 21.53 4.37
CA GLU A 48 -48.86 22.29 3.25
C GLU A 48 -47.70 22.74 2.36
N VAL A 49 -47.63 22.16 1.17
CA VAL A 49 -46.69 22.59 0.13
C VAL A 49 -47.21 23.92 -0.41
N THR A 50 -46.52 25.01 -0.07
CA THR A 50 -46.91 26.35 -0.48
C THR A 50 -46.57 26.58 -1.95
N ASP A 51 -47.57 26.85 -2.78
CA ASP A 51 -47.38 27.21 -4.20
C ASP A 51 -46.87 28.66 -4.32
N LEU A 52 -45.68 28.81 -4.93
CA LEU A 52 -45.05 30.11 -5.24
C LEU A 52 -45.42 30.61 -6.64
N GLY A 53 -46.08 29.79 -7.47
CA GLY A 53 -46.48 30.10 -8.83
C GLY A 53 -45.40 29.81 -9.88
N THR A 54 -45.42 30.59 -10.95
CA THR A 54 -44.70 30.29 -12.19
C THR A 54 -43.48 31.18 -12.41
N LEU A 55 -42.35 30.56 -12.73
CA LEU A 55 -41.09 31.18 -13.12
C LEU A 55 -40.92 31.13 -14.66
N GLY A 56 -40.82 32.30 -15.29
CA GLY A 56 -40.69 32.51 -16.74
C GLY A 56 -41.63 33.56 -17.31
N GLY A 57 -41.43 33.92 -18.58
CA GLY A 57 -42.14 35.05 -19.19
C GLY A 57 -41.84 36.38 -18.48
N GLU A 58 -42.86 37.07 -17.95
CA GLU A 58 -42.68 38.32 -17.21
C GLU A 58 -42.20 38.11 -15.76
N THR A 59 -42.33 36.91 -15.19
CA THR A 59 -41.95 36.61 -13.80
C THR A 59 -40.57 35.95 -13.75
N GLN A 60 -39.52 36.75 -13.55
CA GLN A 60 -38.13 36.29 -13.52
C GLN A 60 -37.63 35.89 -12.12
N ARG A 61 -38.43 36.12 -11.08
CA ARG A 61 -38.09 35.87 -9.67
C ARG A 61 -39.33 35.58 -8.83
N LEU A 62 -39.23 34.58 -7.95
CA LEU A 62 -40.19 34.20 -6.91
C LEU A 62 -39.51 34.39 -5.54
N GLU A 63 -40.27 34.72 -4.52
CA GLU A 63 -39.76 34.91 -3.16
C GLU A 63 -40.74 34.35 -2.12
N ALA A 64 -40.20 33.80 -1.03
CA ALA A 64 -40.94 33.45 0.17
C ALA A 64 -40.14 33.85 1.42
N THR A 65 -40.86 34.04 2.52
CA THR A 65 -40.24 34.18 3.85
C THR A 65 -40.97 33.27 4.81
N GLY A 66 -40.23 32.68 5.74
CA GLY A 66 -40.80 31.82 6.77
C GLY A 66 -40.00 31.90 8.06
N ARG A 67 -40.42 31.09 9.03
CA ARG A 67 -39.74 30.94 10.31
C ARG A 67 -39.76 29.47 10.68
N TRP A 68 -38.58 28.87 10.86
CA TRP A 68 -38.49 27.53 11.43
C TRP A 68 -38.87 27.58 12.91
N THR A 69 -39.75 26.68 13.33
CA THR A 69 -40.19 26.47 14.70
C THR A 69 -40.37 24.98 14.97
N THR A 70 -40.26 24.54 16.22
CA THR A 70 -40.45 23.13 16.61
C THR A 70 -41.89 22.61 16.49
N GLU A 71 -42.82 23.45 15.99
CA GLU A 71 -44.20 23.10 15.66
C GLU A 71 -44.37 22.87 14.14
N ASP A 72 -43.33 23.13 13.34
CA ASP A 72 -43.32 22.92 11.90
C ASP A 72 -43.06 21.44 11.54
N CYS A 73 -43.27 21.13 10.26
CA CYS A 73 -43.03 19.81 9.70
C CYS A 73 -41.59 19.34 9.87
N GLU A 74 -41.43 18.02 9.99
CA GLU A 74 -40.10 17.40 9.98
C GLU A 74 -39.60 17.30 8.53
N SER A 75 -38.33 17.63 8.31
CA SER A 75 -37.66 17.42 7.02
C SER A 75 -37.73 15.95 6.62
N VAL A 76 -38.14 15.68 5.37
CA VAL A 76 -38.22 14.33 4.82
C VAL A 76 -36.83 13.71 4.68
N PHE A 77 -35.81 14.56 4.48
CA PHE A 77 -34.42 14.15 4.25
C PHE A 77 -33.52 14.29 5.48
N ARG A 78 -33.92 15.07 6.51
CA ARG A 78 -33.14 15.33 7.73
C ARG A 78 -33.97 15.14 9.00
N ALA A 79 -34.10 13.90 9.43
CA ALA A 79 -34.76 13.54 10.70
C ALA A 79 -34.31 14.43 11.86
N GLY A 80 -35.26 14.96 12.62
CA GLY A 80 -35.05 15.92 13.71
C GLY A 80 -34.87 17.38 13.29
N SER A 81 -35.03 17.75 12.01
CA SER A 81 -34.99 19.14 11.55
C SER A 81 -36.36 19.67 11.13
N ASP A 82 -36.63 20.95 11.41
CA ASP A 82 -37.84 21.66 10.97
C ASP A 82 -37.73 22.05 9.49
N ALA A 83 -38.82 21.94 8.74
CA ALA A 83 -38.85 22.17 7.30
C ALA A 83 -40.12 22.89 6.82
N HIS A 84 -39.95 23.73 5.78
CA HIS A 84 -41.03 24.33 5.00
C HIS A 84 -40.96 23.81 3.57
N SER A 85 -42.09 23.36 3.03
CA SER A 85 -42.18 22.85 1.65
C SER A 85 -42.82 23.87 0.72
N TYR A 86 -42.20 24.08 -0.43
CA TYR A 86 -42.69 24.97 -1.49
C TYR A 86 -42.79 24.23 -2.83
N SER A 87 -43.62 24.74 -3.73
CA SER A 87 -43.69 24.29 -5.13
C SER A 87 -43.69 25.48 -6.08
N PHE A 88 -43.17 25.26 -7.29
CA PHE A 88 -43.15 26.26 -8.37
C PHE A 88 -43.12 25.58 -9.73
N GLU A 89 -43.60 26.28 -10.76
CA GLU A 89 -43.54 25.82 -12.16
C GLU A 89 -42.49 26.61 -12.95
N VAL A 90 -41.57 25.92 -13.61
CA VAL A 90 -40.66 26.49 -14.61
C VAL A 90 -41.35 26.39 -15.98
N THR A 91 -41.33 27.46 -16.78
CA THR A 91 -41.99 27.48 -18.11
C THR A 91 -41.05 27.51 -19.30
N GLU A 92 -39.78 27.84 -19.09
CA GLU A 92 -38.76 27.98 -20.13
C GLU A 92 -37.48 27.26 -19.64
N THR A 93 -36.69 26.67 -20.55
CA THR A 93 -35.41 26.05 -20.14
C THR A 93 -34.42 27.15 -19.76
N GLY A 94 -33.79 27.05 -18.59
CA GLY A 94 -32.79 28.02 -18.16
C GLY A 94 -32.14 27.67 -16.83
N ARG A 95 -31.07 28.38 -16.50
CA ARG A 95 -30.36 28.22 -15.23
C ARG A 95 -31.08 28.98 -14.12
N VAL A 96 -31.51 28.26 -13.09
CA VAL A 96 -32.26 28.79 -11.94
C VAL A 96 -31.38 28.75 -10.70
N ARG A 97 -31.25 29.90 -10.02
CA ARG A 97 -30.65 30.02 -8.68
C ARG A 97 -31.76 30.01 -7.63
N ILE A 98 -31.52 29.24 -6.57
CA ILE A 98 -32.38 29.10 -5.41
C ILE A 98 -31.53 29.43 -4.17
N ASP A 99 -31.80 30.57 -3.54
CA ASP A 99 -31.09 31.04 -2.36
C ASP A 99 -31.98 30.91 -1.11
N LEU A 100 -31.46 30.29 -0.06
CA LEU A 100 -32.10 30.22 1.25
C LEU A 100 -31.20 30.88 2.29
N LEU A 101 -31.63 32.07 2.70
CA LEU A 101 -30.83 32.98 3.51
C LEU A 101 -31.38 33.05 4.93
N SER A 102 -30.49 32.95 5.93
CA SER A 102 -30.82 33.23 7.33
C SER A 102 -29.59 33.73 8.10
N SER A 103 -29.72 34.90 8.73
CA SER A 103 -28.70 35.43 9.64
C SER A 103 -28.62 34.66 10.96
N GLU A 104 -29.71 34.01 11.35
CA GLU A 104 -29.84 33.28 12.61
C GLU A 104 -29.48 31.79 12.43
N ALA A 105 -29.67 31.23 11.23
CA ALA A 105 -29.56 29.81 10.97
C ALA A 105 -28.29 29.36 10.27
N ASP A 106 -28.19 28.04 10.23
CA ASP A 106 -27.37 27.30 9.31
C ASP A 106 -28.34 26.63 8.35
N SER A 107 -28.48 27.21 7.16
CA SER A 107 -29.58 26.94 6.23
C SER A 107 -29.29 25.67 5.44
N TYR A 108 -30.31 24.91 5.06
CA TYR A 108 -30.13 23.72 4.22
C TYR A 108 -31.30 23.64 3.24
N LEU A 109 -31.01 23.44 1.96
CA LEU A 109 -32.03 23.42 0.92
C LEU A 109 -31.97 22.15 0.09
N TYR A 110 -33.14 21.55 -0.16
CA TYR A 110 -33.32 20.48 -1.15
C TYR A 110 -34.15 21.01 -2.32
N LEU A 111 -33.68 20.77 -3.54
CA LEU A 111 -34.45 20.91 -4.78
C LEU A 111 -34.92 19.53 -5.23
N LEU A 112 -36.22 19.39 -5.50
CA LEU A 112 -36.89 18.13 -5.82
C LEU A 112 -37.68 18.21 -7.13
N THR A 113 -37.90 17.05 -7.76
CA THR A 113 -38.88 16.89 -8.84
C THR A 113 -40.29 17.19 -8.33
N GLY A 114 -41.24 17.45 -9.23
CA GLY A 114 -42.66 17.57 -8.87
C GLY A 114 -43.24 16.31 -8.18
N ALA A 115 -42.60 15.15 -8.37
CA ALA A 115 -42.94 13.88 -7.72
C ALA A 115 -42.33 13.73 -6.30
N GLY A 116 -41.28 14.50 -5.98
CA GLY A 116 -40.60 14.51 -4.67
C GLY A 116 -39.20 13.89 -4.66
N ASP A 117 -38.70 13.41 -5.80
CA ASP A 117 -37.35 12.85 -5.90
C ASP A 117 -36.29 13.96 -5.81
N ARG A 118 -35.18 13.72 -5.11
CA ARG A 118 -34.11 14.71 -4.93
C ARG A 118 -33.34 14.97 -6.24
N ILE A 119 -33.20 16.24 -6.60
CA ILE A 119 -32.38 16.70 -7.74
C ILE A 119 -31.01 17.19 -7.24
N ALA A 120 -31.00 18.06 -6.23
CA ALA A 120 -29.80 18.65 -5.66
C ALA A 120 -30.06 19.12 -4.23
N ASP A 121 -28.99 19.31 -3.43
CA ASP A 121 -29.04 19.93 -2.12
C ASP A 121 -27.75 20.66 -1.72
N ASN A 122 -27.85 21.65 -0.82
CA ASN A 122 -26.72 22.48 -0.37
C ASN A 122 -27.03 23.21 0.97
N ASP A 123 -25.99 23.59 1.73
CA ASP A 123 -26.06 24.38 2.96
C ASP A 123 -25.24 25.70 3.01
N ASP A 124 -24.17 25.85 2.23
CA ASP A 124 -23.20 26.97 2.36
C ASP A 124 -22.96 27.84 1.09
N GLY A 125 -23.62 27.53 -0.02
CA GLY A 125 -23.32 28.08 -1.35
C GLY A 125 -23.70 29.56 -1.60
N ALA A 126 -24.44 30.23 -0.73
CA ALA A 126 -24.73 31.67 -0.82
C ALA A 126 -23.78 32.53 0.07
N GLY A 127 -22.74 31.90 0.63
CA GLY A 127 -21.73 32.54 1.46
C GLY A 127 -22.15 32.66 2.94
N GLY A 128 -21.24 32.30 3.85
CA GLY A 128 -21.53 32.21 5.27
C GLY A 128 -22.23 30.88 5.60
N ARG A 129 -23.48 30.93 6.04
CA ARG A 129 -24.29 29.74 6.42
C ARG A 129 -25.64 29.72 5.70
N ASN A 130 -25.59 30.16 4.44
CA ASN A 130 -26.74 30.36 3.58
C ASN A 130 -26.64 29.36 2.42
N ALA A 131 -27.71 28.64 2.16
CA ALA A 131 -27.72 27.63 1.11
C ALA A 131 -27.99 28.26 -0.26
N ARG A 132 -27.34 27.70 -1.30
CA ARG A 132 -27.60 28.02 -2.71
C ARG A 132 -27.61 26.76 -3.55
N ILE A 133 -28.62 26.61 -4.39
CA ILE A 133 -28.59 25.68 -5.51
C ILE A 133 -28.66 26.47 -6.82
N GLU A 134 -27.82 26.11 -7.78
CA GLU A 134 -27.92 26.59 -9.16
C GLU A 134 -28.04 25.41 -10.12
N GLN A 135 -29.19 25.28 -10.76
CA GLN A 135 -29.50 24.13 -11.61
C GLN A 135 -30.04 24.58 -12.98
N ASP A 136 -29.59 23.92 -14.05
CA ASP A 136 -30.23 24.03 -15.37
C ASP A 136 -31.57 23.26 -15.32
N LEU A 137 -32.70 23.98 -15.32
CA LEU A 137 -34.05 23.41 -15.24
C LEU A 137 -34.77 23.47 -16.59
N SER A 138 -35.67 22.51 -16.81
CA SER A 138 -36.54 22.43 -17.99
C SER A 138 -37.98 22.77 -17.61
N PRO A 139 -38.86 23.08 -18.57
CA PRO A 139 -40.27 23.35 -18.27
C PRO A 139 -40.94 22.19 -17.51
N GLY A 140 -41.48 22.46 -16.33
CA GLY A 140 -42.00 21.44 -15.42
C GLY A 140 -42.29 21.98 -14.02
N ALA A 141 -42.94 21.16 -13.19
CA ALA A 141 -43.20 21.45 -11.79
C ALA A 141 -42.09 20.91 -10.88
N TYR A 142 -41.66 21.72 -9.93
CA TYR A 142 -40.57 21.45 -8.99
C TYR A 142 -41.00 21.74 -7.55
N ARG A 143 -40.28 21.18 -6.58
CA ARG A 143 -40.49 21.47 -5.15
C ARG A 143 -39.19 21.85 -4.48
N ILE A 144 -39.30 22.64 -3.41
CA ILE A 144 -38.20 23.00 -2.51
C ILE A 144 -38.54 22.52 -1.10
N GLU A 145 -37.59 21.92 -0.41
CA GLU A 145 -37.64 21.80 1.06
C GLU A 145 -36.60 22.75 1.66
N ALA A 146 -37.07 23.73 2.45
CA ALA A 146 -36.23 24.68 3.16
C ALA A 146 -36.11 24.24 4.64
N THR A 147 -34.93 23.79 5.04
CA THR A 147 -34.63 23.25 6.37
C THR A 147 -33.29 23.78 6.91
N THR A 148 -32.70 23.14 7.93
CA THR A 148 -31.48 23.60 8.60
C THR A 148 -30.51 22.47 8.94
N VAL A 149 -29.23 22.77 9.04
CA VAL A 149 -28.19 21.80 9.45
C VAL A 149 -28.39 21.36 10.92
N GLY A 150 -28.70 22.32 11.80
CA GLY A 150 -28.65 22.15 13.27
C GLY A 150 -29.90 21.59 13.95
N GLY A 151 -30.98 21.36 13.20
CA GLY A 151 -32.22 20.72 13.66
C GLY A 151 -33.01 21.46 14.76
N ARG A 152 -34.06 20.79 15.26
CA ARG A 152 -35.06 21.28 16.23
C ARG A 152 -34.48 21.80 17.56
N GLY A 153 -33.28 21.36 17.94
CA GLY A 153 -32.61 21.78 19.17
C GLY A 153 -32.10 23.23 19.17
N ARG A 154 -32.09 23.88 18.01
CA ARG A 154 -31.52 25.22 17.79
C ARG A 154 -32.40 26.38 18.26
N GLY A 155 -33.72 26.18 18.32
CA GLY A 155 -34.70 27.24 18.56
C GLY A 155 -35.10 28.00 17.29
N PRO A 156 -36.15 28.85 17.37
CA PRO A 156 -36.89 29.30 16.20
C PRO A 156 -36.25 30.47 15.47
N ALA A 157 -36.28 30.47 14.13
CA ALA A 157 -35.52 31.44 13.33
C ALA A 157 -36.09 31.75 11.96
N ASP A 158 -35.93 33.01 11.55
CA ASP A 158 -36.48 33.54 10.29
C ASP A 158 -35.57 33.22 9.08
N PHE A 159 -36.18 33.03 7.91
CA PHE A 159 -35.49 32.81 6.64
C PHE A 159 -36.17 33.53 5.47
N SER A 160 -35.42 33.75 4.39
CA SER A 160 -35.94 34.14 3.08
C SER A 160 -35.47 33.16 2.00
N LEU A 161 -36.42 32.65 1.22
CA LEU A 161 -36.20 31.83 0.03
C LEU A 161 -36.39 32.72 -1.21
N ILE A 162 -35.44 32.68 -2.13
CA ILE A 162 -35.47 33.42 -3.40
C ILE A 162 -35.20 32.42 -4.53
N ILE A 163 -36.03 32.41 -5.56
CA ILE A 163 -35.88 31.57 -6.76
C ILE A 163 -35.88 32.48 -7.98
N GLY A 164 -34.92 32.37 -8.89
CA GLY A 164 -34.91 33.18 -10.10
C GLY A 164 -33.99 32.65 -11.19
N TYR A 165 -34.18 33.08 -12.43
CA TYR A 165 -33.19 32.80 -13.48
C TYR A 165 -31.91 33.61 -13.24
N VAL A 166 -30.77 33.03 -13.60
CA VAL A 166 -29.48 33.72 -13.55
C VAL A 166 -29.13 34.19 -14.97
N GLU A 167 -29.15 35.51 -15.18
CA GLU A 167 -28.70 36.11 -16.44
C GLU A 167 -27.17 35.97 -16.60
N GLY A 168 -26.69 35.82 -17.83
CA GLY A 168 -25.25 35.77 -18.14
C GLY A 168 -24.59 34.39 -18.00
N CYS A 169 -25.35 33.32 -17.78
CA CYS A 169 -24.82 31.94 -17.74
C CYS A 169 -24.73 31.25 -19.11
N GLU A 170 -25.12 31.95 -20.17
CA GLU A 170 -24.97 31.48 -21.55
C GLU A 170 -23.49 31.46 -21.96
N THR A 171 -23.14 30.50 -22.81
CA THR A 171 -21.77 30.39 -23.35
C THR A 171 -21.49 31.54 -24.30
N VAL A 172 -20.45 32.33 -24.01
CA VAL A 172 -20.01 33.45 -24.84
C VAL A 172 -19.12 32.94 -25.99
N ASP A 173 -19.55 33.15 -27.23
CA ASP A 173 -18.75 32.84 -28.42
C ASP A 173 -17.61 33.87 -28.60
N LEU A 174 -16.37 33.40 -28.45
CA LEU A 174 -15.15 34.17 -28.70
C LEU A 174 -14.82 34.28 -30.20
N GLY A 175 -15.44 33.45 -31.05
CA GLY A 175 -15.25 33.41 -32.49
C GLY A 175 -14.27 32.33 -32.97
N VAL A 176 -13.63 32.59 -34.11
CA VAL A 176 -12.76 31.63 -34.80
C VAL A 176 -11.30 31.93 -34.46
N LEU A 177 -10.60 30.97 -33.86
CA LEU A 177 -9.17 31.09 -33.58
C LEU A 177 -8.35 30.99 -34.89
N THR A 178 -7.41 31.91 -35.07
CA THR A 178 -6.57 31.99 -36.28
C THR A 178 -5.12 32.34 -35.90
N ALA A 179 -4.17 32.19 -36.82
CA ALA A 179 -2.76 32.50 -36.53
C ALA A 179 -2.49 34.01 -36.45
N GLU A 180 -3.43 34.83 -36.93
CA GLU A 180 -3.28 36.28 -37.03
C GLU A 180 -3.76 37.06 -35.79
N ALA A 181 -4.53 36.45 -34.89
CA ALA A 181 -5.08 37.10 -33.71
C ALA A 181 -5.49 36.11 -32.60
N ASP A 182 -5.15 36.47 -31.37
CA ASP A 182 -5.62 35.81 -30.15
C ASP A 182 -7.10 36.16 -29.90
N LEU A 183 -7.83 35.24 -29.27
CA LEU A 183 -9.17 35.52 -28.74
C LEU A 183 -9.03 35.84 -27.25
N THR A 184 -9.62 36.94 -26.80
CA THR A 184 -9.53 37.36 -25.39
C THR A 184 -10.89 37.67 -24.79
N ALA A 185 -11.00 37.42 -23.49
CA ALA A 185 -12.13 37.83 -22.66
C ALA A 185 -11.61 38.31 -21.30
N ALA A 186 -12.39 39.15 -20.63
CA ALA A 186 -12.09 39.57 -19.27
C ALA A 186 -13.39 39.71 -18.48
N GLY A 187 -13.32 39.53 -17.17
CA GLY A 187 -14.48 39.57 -16.30
C GLY A 187 -14.12 39.71 -14.82
N VAL A 188 -15.12 39.51 -13.97
CA VAL A 188 -14.96 39.51 -12.52
C VAL A 188 -15.78 38.37 -11.94
N TRP A 189 -15.11 37.43 -11.27
CA TRP A 189 -15.76 36.43 -10.45
C TRP A 189 -16.33 37.08 -9.18
N SER A 190 -17.60 36.81 -8.91
CA SER A 190 -18.28 37.23 -7.68
C SER A 190 -19.31 36.20 -7.27
N LEU A 191 -19.81 36.28 -6.03
CA LEU A 191 -20.93 35.44 -5.60
C LEU A 191 -22.19 35.62 -6.46
N GLU A 192 -22.35 36.71 -7.22
CA GLU A 192 -23.50 36.85 -8.12
C GLU A 192 -23.28 36.21 -9.50
N THR A 193 -22.04 35.90 -9.87
CA THR A 193 -21.69 35.17 -11.09
C THR A 193 -22.28 33.76 -11.04
N CYS A 194 -22.64 33.21 -12.21
CA CYS A 194 -23.11 31.83 -12.36
C CYS A 194 -22.15 30.82 -11.75
N GLY A 195 -22.64 29.73 -11.18
CA GLY A 195 -21.79 28.67 -10.67
C GLY A 195 -21.00 27.94 -11.77
N SER A 196 -19.83 27.42 -11.45
CA SER A 196 -19.12 26.41 -12.25
C SER A 196 -19.98 25.15 -12.36
N ARG A 197 -19.84 24.44 -13.50
CA ARG A 197 -20.41 23.10 -13.70
C ARG A 197 -19.41 21.98 -13.38
N ILE A 198 -18.20 22.34 -12.93
CA ILE A 198 -17.05 21.44 -12.79
C ILE A 198 -16.49 21.49 -11.36
N VAL A 199 -16.46 22.67 -10.74
CA VAL A 199 -16.04 22.92 -9.36
C VAL A 199 -17.25 23.48 -8.60
N GLU A 200 -18.03 22.59 -7.97
CA GLU A 200 -19.27 22.96 -7.28
C GLU A 200 -19.08 24.16 -6.32
N THR A 201 -20.12 25.01 -6.20
CA THR A 201 -20.16 26.25 -5.39
C THR A 201 -19.24 27.42 -5.79
N HIS A 202 -18.41 27.28 -6.84
CA HIS A 202 -17.53 28.37 -7.30
C HIS A 202 -18.16 29.19 -8.43
N PRO A 203 -17.85 30.49 -8.61
CA PRO A 203 -18.32 31.28 -9.75
C PRO A 203 -17.55 30.99 -11.04
N ALA A 204 -18.22 31.00 -12.18
CA ALA A 204 -17.64 30.71 -13.49
C ALA A 204 -18.24 31.52 -14.65
N TYR A 205 -17.41 31.74 -15.66
CA TYR A 205 -17.83 32.17 -16.99
C TYR A 205 -17.60 31.04 -18.00
N ASN A 206 -18.57 30.88 -18.90
CA ASN A 206 -18.54 29.86 -19.94
C ASN A 206 -18.26 30.52 -21.30
N TYR A 207 -17.28 30.03 -22.03
CA TYR A 207 -16.87 30.54 -23.34
C TYR A 207 -16.84 29.42 -24.38
N SER A 208 -16.89 29.76 -25.66
CA SER A 208 -16.63 28.84 -26.76
C SER A 208 -15.75 29.48 -27.82
N PHE A 209 -15.04 28.64 -28.58
CA PHE A 209 -14.32 29.07 -29.78
C PHE A 209 -14.33 27.98 -30.85
N VAL A 210 -14.11 28.39 -32.10
CA VAL A 210 -13.99 27.50 -33.26
C VAL A 210 -12.54 27.42 -33.70
N LEU A 211 -11.99 26.22 -33.77
CA LEU A 211 -10.68 25.94 -34.35
C LEU A 211 -10.86 25.40 -35.79
N PRO A 212 -10.51 26.16 -36.84
CA PRO A 212 -10.85 25.81 -38.22
C PRO A 212 -9.95 24.71 -38.84
N ALA A 213 -8.77 24.48 -38.27
CA ALA A 213 -7.80 23.47 -38.68
C ALA A 213 -7.04 22.98 -37.44
N SER A 214 -6.60 21.72 -37.43
CA SER A 214 -5.89 21.16 -36.28
C SER A 214 -4.57 21.90 -35.99
N GLY A 215 -4.30 22.18 -34.72
CA GLY A 215 -3.16 22.96 -34.28
C GLY A 215 -3.04 23.04 -32.76
N ARG A 216 -1.90 23.52 -32.29
CA ARG A 216 -1.65 23.70 -30.86
C ARG A 216 -2.26 25.00 -30.37
N VAL A 217 -3.15 24.90 -29.40
CA VAL A 217 -3.86 26.01 -28.78
C VAL A 217 -3.40 26.15 -27.34
N ARG A 218 -2.92 27.34 -26.98
CA ARG A 218 -2.63 27.72 -25.61
C ARG A 218 -3.75 28.59 -25.08
N ILE A 219 -4.20 28.30 -23.86
CA ILE A 219 -5.25 29.01 -23.16
C ILE A 219 -4.67 29.44 -21.81
N ASP A 220 -4.49 30.74 -21.61
CA ASP A 220 -4.10 31.32 -20.31
C ASP A 220 -5.34 31.90 -19.62
N LEU A 221 -5.47 31.67 -18.32
CA LEU A 221 -6.43 32.34 -17.45
C LEU A 221 -5.66 32.99 -16.30
N THR A 222 -5.60 34.32 -16.32
CA THR A 222 -4.80 35.11 -15.37
C THR A 222 -5.66 35.99 -14.48
N SER A 223 -5.27 36.16 -13.22
CA SER A 223 -5.96 37.00 -12.23
C SER A 223 -4.96 37.68 -11.28
N GLU A 224 -5.15 38.97 -10.97
CA GLU A 224 -4.36 39.63 -9.93
C GLU A 224 -4.86 39.30 -8.51
N HIS A 225 -6.18 39.14 -8.33
CA HIS A 225 -6.81 39.01 -7.00
C HIS A 225 -7.39 37.62 -6.70
N GLY A 226 -7.66 36.83 -7.73
CA GLY A 226 -8.23 35.49 -7.66
C GLY A 226 -7.20 34.37 -7.61
N ASP A 227 -7.69 33.15 -7.77
CA ASP A 227 -6.93 31.90 -7.76
C ASP A 227 -7.48 31.08 -8.92
N ALA A 228 -6.86 31.16 -10.10
CA ALA A 228 -7.54 30.81 -11.35
C ALA A 228 -7.76 29.30 -11.49
N VAL A 229 -8.87 28.89 -12.12
CA VAL A 229 -9.12 27.51 -12.54
C VAL A 229 -9.74 27.52 -13.94
N LEU A 230 -9.14 26.75 -14.83
CA LEU A 230 -9.50 26.67 -16.24
C LEU A 230 -9.87 25.23 -16.60
N SER A 231 -10.94 25.06 -17.37
CA SER A 231 -11.27 23.78 -18.00
C SER A 231 -11.52 23.95 -19.49
N LEU A 232 -11.08 22.96 -20.28
CA LEU A 232 -11.30 22.86 -21.71
C LEU A 232 -12.09 21.57 -22.01
N ALA A 233 -13.15 21.71 -22.80
CA ALA A 233 -13.99 20.61 -23.22
C ALA A 233 -14.34 20.67 -24.73
N SER A 234 -14.86 19.56 -25.22
CA SER A 234 -15.40 19.37 -26.57
C SER A 234 -16.81 18.77 -26.48
N PRO A 235 -17.56 18.68 -27.59
CA PRO A 235 -18.85 18.00 -27.61
C PRO A 235 -18.82 16.52 -27.20
N THR A 236 -17.63 15.89 -27.12
CA THR A 236 -17.45 14.50 -26.67
C THR A 236 -16.99 14.37 -25.22
N GLY A 237 -16.74 15.48 -24.50
CA GLY A 237 -16.30 15.47 -23.10
C GLY A 237 -15.20 16.48 -22.78
N VAL A 238 -14.83 16.55 -21.51
CA VAL A 238 -13.70 17.35 -20.99
C VAL A 238 -12.39 16.81 -21.58
N ILE A 239 -11.50 17.73 -21.97
CA ILE A 239 -10.17 17.44 -22.53
C ILE A 239 -9.11 17.60 -21.43
N GLY A 240 -9.22 18.66 -20.63
CA GLY A 240 -8.30 18.93 -19.54
C GLY A 240 -8.80 20.05 -18.63
N ALA A 241 -8.23 20.10 -17.43
CA ALA A 241 -8.43 21.17 -16.46
C ALA A 241 -7.10 21.51 -15.78
N ASN A 242 -6.95 22.75 -15.33
CA ASN A 242 -5.73 23.26 -14.71
C ASN A 242 -6.03 24.45 -13.79
N ASP A 243 -5.30 24.54 -12.67
CA ASP A 243 -5.34 25.61 -11.68
C ASP A 243 -4.06 26.47 -11.73
N ASP A 244 -2.89 25.87 -11.47
CA ASP A 244 -1.59 26.56 -11.29
C ASP A 244 -0.58 26.30 -12.45
N GLY A 245 -1.05 26.13 -13.69
CA GLY A 245 -0.19 25.87 -14.87
C GLY A 245 0.50 27.10 -15.47
N GLY A 246 0.11 28.31 -15.04
CA GLY A 246 0.69 29.59 -15.42
C GLY A 246 1.54 30.22 -14.30
N PRO A 247 2.11 31.42 -14.52
CA PRO A 247 2.95 32.06 -13.50
C PRO A 247 2.15 32.51 -12.28
N GLY A 248 2.49 32.04 -11.08
CA GLY A 248 1.78 32.40 -9.85
C GLY A 248 0.60 31.47 -9.58
N ARG A 249 -0.61 32.05 -9.42
CA ARG A 249 -1.88 31.32 -9.22
C ARG A 249 -2.80 31.45 -10.44
N ASN A 250 -2.18 31.29 -11.60
CA ASN A 250 -2.78 31.49 -12.91
C ASN A 250 -2.82 30.16 -13.62
N SER A 251 -3.87 29.90 -14.40
CA SER A 251 -4.03 28.63 -15.09
C SER A 251 -3.51 28.70 -16.53
N ARG A 252 -3.03 27.56 -17.03
CA ARG A 252 -2.71 27.36 -18.45
C ARG A 252 -3.07 25.96 -18.89
N ILE A 253 -3.75 25.87 -20.04
CA ILE A 253 -3.92 24.64 -20.82
C ILE A 253 -3.22 24.86 -22.17
N GLU A 254 -2.36 23.94 -22.61
CA GLU A 254 -1.73 23.99 -23.94
C GLU A 254 -1.83 22.63 -24.64
N GLU A 255 -2.60 22.60 -25.73
CA GLU A 255 -3.18 21.37 -26.28
C GLU A 255 -3.10 21.31 -27.80
N TYR A 256 -2.77 20.14 -28.36
CA TYR A 256 -2.91 19.93 -29.80
C TYR A 256 -4.34 19.47 -30.14
N LEU A 257 -5.14 20.39 -30.65
CA LEU A 257 -6.57 20.21 -30.89
C LEU A 257 -6.87 19.92 -32.37
N ALA A 258 -7.95 19.17 -32.61
CA ALA A 258 -8.47 18.90 -33.95
C ALA A 258 -9.33 20.09 -34.46
N ALA A 259 -9.65 20.13 -35.75
CA ALA A 259 -10.62 21.10 -36.24
C ALA A 259 -12.00 20.84 -35.60
N GLY A 260 -12.59 21.84 -34.93
CA GLY A 260 -13.76 21.63 -34.08
C GLY A 260 -14.26 22.88 -33.36
N VAL A 261 -15.25 22.67 -32.50
CA VAL A 261 -15.78 23.68 -31.56
C VAL A 261 -15.40 23.23 -30.16
N TYR A 262 -14.90 24.16 -29.37
CA TYR A 262 -14.40 23.92 -28.02
C TYR A 262 -15.12 24.81 -27.02
N LEU A 263 -15.29 24.30 -25.80
CA LEU A 263 -15.89 24.96 -24.66
C LEU A 263 -14.81 25.22 -23.62
N ILE A 264 -14.83 26.41 -23.02
CA ILE A 264 -13.94 26.79 -21.93
C ILE A 264 -14.80 27.18 -20.73
N GLU A 265 -14.50 26.65 -19.55
CA GLU A 265 -15.00 27.20 -18.29
C GLU A 265 -13.85 27.89 -17.54
N ALA A 266 -14.07 29.16 -17.17
CA ALA A 266 -13.14 29.98 -16.42
C ALA A 266 -13.73 30.26 -15.03
N THR A 267 -13.15 29.64 -14.01
CA THR A 267 -13.59 29.67 -12.61
C THR A 267 -12.39 29.91 -11.67
N THR A 268 -12.55 29.69 -10.37
CA THR A 268 -11.54 29.97 -9.35
C THR A 268 -11.51 28.90 -8.26
N TYR A 269 -10.35 28.67 -7.63
CA TYR A 269 -10.10 27.53 -6.74
C TYR A 269 -10.66 27.71 -5.30
N LEU A 270 -10.86 28.95 -4.84
CA LEU A 270 -11.20 29.21 -3.44
C LEU A 270 -12.69 29.42 -3.19
N GLN A 271 -13.30 28.46 -2.50
CA GLN A 271 -14.66 28.49 -2.01
C GLN A 271 -14.84 29.62 -0.96
N SER A 272 -15.81 30.50 -1.21
CA SER A 272 -16.62 31.39 -0.34
C SER A 272 -16.08 32.07 0.94
N ASP A 273 -15.11 31.52 1.67
CA ASP A 273 -14.89 31.79 3.11
C ASP A 273 -13.79 32.80 3.45
N ARG A 274 -13.10 33.35 2.45
CA ARG A 274 -12.17 34.50 2.61
C ARG A 274 -12.76 35.77 2.01
N GLN A 275 -13.79 36.29 2.70
CA GLN A 275 -14.64 37.44 2.34
C GLN A 275 -13.99 38.59 1.55
N PRO A 276 -14.78 39.26 0.67
CA PRO A 276 -15.78 38.72 -0.25
C PRO A 276 -15.13 38.41 -1.61
N LEU A 277 -15.54 37.33 -2.27
CA LEU A 277 -15.02 37.00 -3.59
C LEU A 277 -15.45 38.07 -4.61
N VAL A 278 -14.49 38.92 -4.99
CA VAL A 278 -14.53 39.86 -6.11
C VAL A 278 -13.14 39.84 -6.71
N ALA A 279 -12.93 39.01 -7.72
CA ALA A 279 -11.65 38.78 -8.35
C ALA A 279 -11.75 39.03 -9.86
N ASP A 280 -10.84 39.83 -10.41
CA ASP A 280 -10.67 40.02 -11.85
C ASP A 280 -10.20 38.73 -12.53
N PHE A 281 -10.42 38.61 -13.84
CA PHE A 281 -9.66 37.70 -14.68
C PHE A 281 -9.54 38.19 -16.11
N GLU A 282 -8.49 37.70 -16.79
CA GLU A 282 -8.28 37.79 -18.22
C GLU A 282 -8.04 36.38 -18.78
N LEU A 283 -8.82 36.00 -19.79
CA LEU A 283 -8.72 34.76 -20.55
C LEU A 283 -8.12 35.08 -21.92
N THR A 284 -7.07 34.36 -22.32
CA THR A 284 -6.45 34.47 -23.65
C THR A 284 -6.37 33.10 -24.31
N VAL A 285 -6.86 32.97 -25.54
CA VAL A 285 -6.76 31.78 -26.39
C VAL A 285 -5.87 32.13 -27.59
N HIS A 286 -4.73 31.46 -27.70
CA HIS A 286 -3.67 31.71 -28.66
C HIS A 286 -3.38 30.46 -29.50
N LEU A 287 -3.13 30.62 -30.80
CA LEU A 287 -2.68 29.53 -31.67
C LEU A 287 -1.14 29.54 -31.74
N VAL A 288 -0.50 28.51 -31.20
CA VAL A 288 0.96 28.42 -31.04
C VAL A 288 1.64 28.18 -32.40
N ASP A 289 2.69 28.95 -32.69
CA ASP A 289 3.58 28.69 -33.83
C ASP A 289 4.45 27.45 -33.56
N GLU A 290 4.02 26.31 -34.08
CA GLU A 290 4.73 25.03 -34.03
C GLU A 290 6.20 25.11 -34.48
N VAL A 291 6.56 25.99 -35.43
CA VAL A 291 7.96 26.10 -35.90
C VAL A 291 8.84 26.81 -34.87
N ALA A 292 8.28 27.72 -34.08
CA ALA A 292 8.95 28.34 -32.95
C ALA A 292 8.99 27.40 -31.72
N ALA A 293 7.89 26.69 -31.45
CA ALA A 293 7.81 25.71 -30.36
C ALA A 293 8.83 24.56 -30.53
N GLN A 294 9.04 24.10 -31.76
CA GLN A 294 10.07 23.12 -32.15
C GLN A 294 11.52 23.65 -32.11
N GLN A 295 11.74 24.85 -31.55
CA GLN A 295 13.07 25.38 -31.23
C GLN A 295 13.21 25.72 -29.73
N THR A 296 12.15 25.54 -28.95
CA THR A 296 12.14 25.74 -27.50
C THR A 296 12.16 24.41 -26.77
N PHE A 297 12.76 24.36 -25.59
CA PHE A 297 12.74 23.16 -24.76
C PHE A 297 11.32 22.97 -24.14
N ILE A 298 10.72 21.78 -24.31
CA ILE A 298 9.34 21.44 -23.86
C ILE A 298 9.30 19.97 -23.42
N VAL A 299 8.76 19.66 -22.24
CA VAL A 299 8.50 18.27 -21.81
C VAL A 299 7.13 17.77 -22.22
N LYS A 300 7.16 16.58 -22.79
CA LYS A 300 6.03 15.69 -22.95
C LYS A 300 6.05 14.71 -21.79
N MET A 301 4.94 14.56 -21.07
CA MET A 301 4.67 13.36 -20.28
C MET A 301 3.65 12.52 -21.05
N GLU A 302 3.87 11.22 -21.08
CA GLU A 302 2.91 10.27 -21.63
C GLU A 302 2.76 9.14 -20.63
N GLU A 303 1.52 8.81 -20.30
CA GLU A 303 1.24 7.55 -19.63
C GLU A 303 1.59 6.37 -20.54
N THR A 304 2.07 5.29 -19.94
CA THR A 304 2.24 3.99 -20.61
C THR A 304 1.35 2.92 -20.01
N LEU A 305 1.15 2.92 -18.68
CA LEU A 305 0.25 1.99 -18.01
C LEU A 305 -0.18 2.56 -16.64
N VAL A 306 -1.46 2.90 -16.50
CA VAL A 306 -2.13 3.11 -15.20
C VAL A 306 -3.40 2.27 -15.20
N PRO A 307 -3.66 1.46 -14.16
CA PRO A 307 -4.90 0.69 -14.10
C PRO A 307 -6.13 1.58 -13.91
N ASP A 308 -7.18 1.37 -14.71
CA ASP A 308 -8.49 2.01 -14.52
C ASP A 308 -9.19 1.55 -13.23
N VAL A 309 -8.79 0.38 -12.70
CA VAL A 309 -9.35 -0.28 -11.50
C VAL A 309 -8.21 -0.79 -10.62
N VAL A 310 -8.27 -0.54 -9.31
CA VAL A 310 -7.27 -0.98 -8.31
C VAL A 310 -7.94 -1.48 -7.03
N ILE A 311 -7.23 -2.24 -6.19
CA ILE A 311 -7.76 -2.76 -4.92
C ILE A 311 -7.30 -1.88 -3.74
N ALA A 312 -8.23 -1.60 -2.83
CA ALA A 312 -7.99 -0.76 -1.66
C ALA A 312 -6.92 -1.36 -0.74
N GLY A 313 -5.85 -0.60 -0.48
CA GLY A 313 -4.74 -1.03 0.37
C GLY A 313 -3.73 -1.97 -0.31
N GLU A 314 -3.90 -2.32 -1.58
CA GLU A 314 -2.86 -2.98 -2.38
C GLU A 314 -1.99 -1.93 -3.11
N PRO A 315 -0.68 -2.16 -3.22
CA PRO A 315 0.19 -1.38 -4.08
C PRO A 315 -0.09 -1.69 -5.56
N PHE A 316 -0.08 -0.66 -6.40
CA PHE A 316 -0.14 -0.78 -7.85
C PHE A 316 0.90 0.12 -8.50
N THR A 317 1.39 -0.27 -9.68
CA THR A 317 2.36 0.51 -10.44
C THR A 317 1.70 1.55 -11.33
N VAL A 318 2.37 2.68 -11.47
CA VAL A 318 2.03 3.80 -12.33
C VAL A 318 3.21 4.02 -13.28
N ASP A 319 3.03 3.62 -14.54
CA ASP A 319 4.06 3.70 -15.56
C ASP A 319 3.82 4.90 -16.48
N PHE A 320 4.86 5.71 -16.63
CA PHE A 320 4.88 6.84 -17.54
C PHE A 320 6.28 7.04 -18.13
N ARG A 321 6.33 7.78 -19.23
CA ARG A 321 7.55 8.22 -19.91
C ARG A 321 7.53 9.74 -20.03
N ALA A 322 8.69 10.38 -19.91
CA ALA A 322 8.79 11.83 -20.06
C ALA A 322 10.06 12.24 -20.83
N GLY A 323 9.95 13.21 -21.75
CA GLY A 323 11.08 13.69 -22.55
C GLY A 323 10.79 14.91 -23.42
N ASN A 324 11.76 15.34 -24.23
CA ASN A 324 11.74 16.63 -24.93
C ASN A 324 11.01 16.57 -26.30
N ALA A 325 9.94 17.33 -26.46
CA ALA A 325 9.18 17.44 -27.72
C ALA A 325 9.65 18.58 -28.64
N GLY A 326 10.38 19.57 -28.11
CA GLY A 326 10.71 20.82 -28.81
C GLY A 326 12.14 20.94 -29.33
N GLY A 327 12.93 19.86 -29.30
CA GLY A 327 14.17 19.71 -30.08
C GLY A 327 15.37 20.59 -29.71
N GLY A 328 15.23 21.57 -28.83
CA GLY A 328 16.31 22.45 -28.37
C GLY A 328 17.31 21.79 -27.39
N ASP A 329 18.51 22.35 -27.32
CA ASP A 329 19.58 21.95 -26.39
C ASP A 329 19.22 22.29 -24.92
N LEU A 330 19.78 21.51 -23.99
CA LEU A 330 19.42 21.51 -22.56
C LEU A 330 20.41 22.35 -21.71
N PRO A 331 19.91 23.19 -20.76
CA PRO A 331 20.74 23.85 -19.76
C PRO A 331 21.39 22.85 -18.78
N GLU A 332 22.63 23.10 -18.38
CA GLU A 332 23.45 22.14 -17.59
C GLU A 332 23.08 22.09 -16.07
N ASP A 333 22.30 23.06 -15.54
CA ASP A 333 22.16 23.34 -14.10
C ASP A 333 20.80 22.94 -13.46
N TRP A 334 20.13 21.91 -13.97
CA TRP A 334 18.75 21.55 -13.57
C TRP A 334 18.62 20.07 -13.11
N PHE A 335 17.55 19.75 -12.40
CA PHE A 335 17.13 18.38 -12.07
C PHE A 335 15.60 18.27 -11.98
N VAL A 336 15.09 17.03 -11.86
CA VAL A 336 13.65 16.73 -11.84
C VAL A 336 13.33 15.70 -10.74
N ILE A 337 12.20 15.89 -10.04
CA ILE A 337 11.64 14.91 -9.09
C ILE A 337 10.31 14.38 -9.65
N PRO A 338 10.18 13.09 -9.98
CA PRO A 338 8.90 12.47 -10.31
C PRO A 338 8.15 12.06 -9.04
N TYR A 339 6.82 12.22 -9.07
CA TYR A 339 5.95 11.92 -7.94
C TYR A 339 4.53 11.51 -8.36
N ALA A 340 3.81 10.85 -7.46
CA ALA A 340 2.39 10.59 -7.58
C ALA A 340 1.64 11.05 -6.31
N ILE A 341 0.55 11.80 -6.50
CA ILE A 341 -0.32 12.30 -5.42
C ILE A 341 -1.75 11.85 -5.67
N GLY A 342 -2.43 11.36 -4.64
CA GLY A 342 -3.87 11.14 -4.63
C GLY A 342 -4.50 11.77 -3.39
N PRO A 343 -5.83 11.73 -3.23
CA PRO A 343 -6.52 12.37 -2.10
C PRO A 343 -6.08 11.84 -0.73
N ARG A 344 -5.44 10.66 -0.68
CA ARG A 344 -4.75 10.08 0.51
C ARG A 344 -3.48 9.28 0.16
N ALA A 345 -2.80 9.60 -0.93
CA ALA A 345 -1.57 8.92 -1.36
C ALA A 345 -0.49 9.95 -1.72
N TYR A 346 0.76 9.63 -1.40
CA TYR A 346 1.94 10.40 -1.80
C TYR A 346 3.10 9.41 -1.99
N ALA A 347 3.68 9.38 -3.19
CA ALA A 347 4.86 8.59 -3.53
C ALA A 347 5.85 9.47 -4.29
N ASP A 348 7.13 9.38 -3.92
CA ASP A 348 8.22 10.26 -4.36
C ASP A 348 9.48 9.40 -4.52
N LEU A 349 10.10 9.45 -5.70
CA LEU A 349 11.27 8.63 -6.02
C LEU A 349 12.62 9.34 -5.74
N GLY A 350 12.59 10.59 -5.26
CA GLY A 350 13.77 11.39 -4.96
C GLY A 350 14.38 12.12 -6.17
N GLU A 351 15.55 12.72 -5.95
CA GLU A 351 16.23 13.58 -6.93
C GLU A 351 16.83 12.77 -8.10
N ILE A 352 16.38 13.05 -9.33
CA ILE A 352 17.00 12.52 -10.56
C ILE A 352 17.86 13.62 -11.20
N PRO A 353 19.21 13.48 -11.23
CA PRO A 353 20.08 14.43 -11.90
C PRO A 353 19.80 14.46 -13.40
N ALA A 354 19.68 15.65 -14.00
CA ALA A 354 19.33 15.77 -15.42
C ALA A 354 20.34 15.10 -16.37
N SER A 355 21.57 14.87 -15.90
CA SER A 355 22.67 14.33 -16.70
C SER A 355 22.66 12.81 -16.91
N GLU A 356 21.87 12.01 -16.19
CA GLU A 356 21.95 10.53 -16.29
C GLU A 356 20.90 9.87 -17.20
N THR A 357 19.62 10.30 -17.23
CA THR A 357 18.67 9.88 -18.30
C THR A 357 17.34 10.65 -18.45
N VAL A 358 16.97 11.54 -17.54
CA VAL A 358 15.66 12.25 -17.54
C VAL A 358 15.93 13.76 -17.47
N TRP A 359 15.24 14.56 -18.29
CA TRP A 359 15.62 15.94 -18.57
C TRP A 359 14.49 16.93 -18.21
N ASN A 360 14.86 18.19 -17.93
CA ASN A 360 14.10 19.35 -17.37
C ASN A 360 12.61 19.43 -17.79
N ALA A 361 11.74 20.12 -17.04
CA ALA A 361 10.27 20.09 -17.27
C ALA A 361 9.61 21.33 -17.93
N GLY A 362 8.41 21.12 -18.50
CA GLY A 362 7.57 22.11 -19.20
C GLY A 362 6.47 21.44 -20.04
N ALA A 363 5.32 21.10 -19.43
CA ALA A 363 4.34 20.16 -20.02
C ALA A 363 3.74 20.53 -21.39
N SER A 364 3.59 19.52 -22.25
CA SER A 364 2.64 19.44 -23.36
C SER A 364 1.87 18.13 -23.28
N TYR A 365 0.54 18.22 -23.21
CA TYR A 365 -0.37 17.08 -23.16
C TYR A 365 -0.76 16.63 -24.59
N HIS A 366 -1.07 15.34 -24.74
CA HIS A 366 -1.54 14.76 -26.00
C HIS A 366 -2.50 13.59 -25.69
N SER A 367 -3.78 13.77 -26.00
CA SER A 367 -4.85 12.79 -25.73
C SER A 367 -4.90 11.58 -26.68
N SER A 368 -4.01 11.44 -27.66
CA SER A 368 -4.00 10.27 -28.56
C SER A 368 -2.61 9.82 -29.06
N PRO A 369 -2.39 8.50 -29.27
CA PRO A 369 -1.11 7.96 -29.74
C PRO A 369 -0.69 8.43 -31.14
N GLU A 370 -1.66 8.66 -32.02
CA GLU A 370 -1.41 9.04 -33.42
C GLU A 370 -0.89 10.48 -33.54
N LEU A 371 -1.38 11.39 -32.68
CA LEU A 371 -0.85 12.75 -32.54
C LEU A 371 0.49 12.74 -31.81
N ALA A 372 0.64 11.91 -30.77
CA ALA A 372 1.87 11.79 -30.00
C ALA A 372 3.07 11.26 -30.83
N SER A 373 2.83 10.58 -31.95
CA SER A 373 3.86 10.01 -32.83
C SER A 373 4.44 11.01 -33.84
N ALA A 374 3.75 12.10 -34.18
CA ALA A 374 4.10 12.92 -35.35
C ALA A 374 5.31 13.85 -35.15
N THR A 375 5.65 14.17 -33.89
CA THR A 375 6.69 15.15 -33.52
C THR A 375 7.69 14.62 -32.47
N SER A 376 7.54 13.38 -32.01
CA SER A 376 8.30 12.83 -30.88
C SER A 376 9.51 12.00 -31.32
N THR A 377 10.66 12.21 -30.68
CA THR A 377 11.70 11.17 -30.59
C THR A 377 11.28 10.08 -29.60
N ALA A 378 11.90 8.90 -29.70
CA ALA A 378 11.69 7.81 -28.75
C ALA A 378 12.53 8.05 -27.48
N ILE A 379 11.93 7.79 -26.31
CA ILE A 379 12.45 8.16 -24.99
C ILE A 379 12.47 6.90 -24.09
N PRO A 380 13.45 6.73 -23.18
CA PRO A 380 13.41 5.64 -22.18
C PRO A 380 12.21 5.77 -21.23
N SER A 381 11.76 4.65 -20.66
CA SER A 381 10.83 4.64 -19.53
C SER A 381 11.47 5.23 -18.28
N ILE A 382 10.67 5.89 -17.44
CA ILE A 382 11.04 6.20 -16.06
C ILE A 382 10.75 4.94 -15.22
N GLU A 383 11.38 4.81 -14.04
CA GLU A 383 11.04 3.71 -13.14
C GLU A 383 9.58 3.84 -12.65
N PRO A 384 8.79 2.75 -12.65
CA PRO A 384 7.41 2.74 -12.16
C PRO A 384 7.28 3.36 -10.76
N ILE A 385 6.26 4.19 -10.54
CA ILE A 385 5.91 4.64 -9.19
C ILE A 385 4.93 3.63 -8.59
N GLU A 386 5.25 3.10 -7.41
CA GLU A 386 4.30 2.30 -6.62
C GLU A 386 3.39 3.22 -5.79
N VAL A 387 2.08 3.06 -5.93
CA VAL A 387 1.05 3.85 -5.24
C VAL A 387 0.11 2.92 -4.48
N THR A 388 -0.40 3.34 -3.32
CA THR A 388 -1.42 2.60 -2.55
C THR A 388 -2.56 3.53 -2.17
N LEU A 389 -3.80 3.16 -2.49
CA LEU A 389 -5.00 3.93 -2.16
C LEU A 389 -5.81 3.20 -1.08
N PRO A 390 -6.03 3.78 0.11
CA PRO A 390 -6.51 3.03 1.28
C PRO A 390 -8.04 2.96 1.45
N ARG A 391 -8.84 3.44 0.47
CA ARG A 391 -10.32 3.46 0.58
C ARG A 391 -10.96 3.18 -0.79
N PRO A 392 -12.07 2.41 -0.83
CA PRO A 392 -12.82 2.16 -2.05
C PRO A 392 -13.55 3.41 -2.54
N GLY A 393 -14.11 3.31 -3.74
CA GLY A 393 -14.88 4.33 -4.43
C GLY A 393 -14.11 4.96 -5.59
N ASN A 394 -14.76 5.90 -6.27
CA ASN A 394 -14.11 6.70 -7.30
C ASN A 394 -13.00 7.55 -6.68
N SER A 395 -11.80 7.46 -7.25
CA SER A 395 -10.61 8.15 -6.80
C SER A 395 -9.86 8.76 -7.97
N TRP A 396 -8.80 9.48 -7.67
CA TRP A 396 -7.88 10.01 -8.66
C TRP A 396 -6.42 9.91 -8.19
N ILE A 397 -5.52 9.87 -9.16
CA ILE A 397 -4.10 10.19 -8.97
C ILE A 397 -3.68 11.28 -9.93
N PHE A 398 -2.78 12.13 -9.47
CA PHE A 398 -1.98 13.02 -10.28
C PHE A 398 -0.57 12.43 -10.35
N VAL A 399 -0.07 12.20 -11.56
CA VAL A 399 1.26 11.65 -11.83
C VAL A 399 2.09 12.74 -12.49
N GLY A 400 3.18 13.17 -11.87
CA GLY A 400 3.88 14.36 -12.32
C GLY A 400 5.38 14.39 -12.08
N VAL A 401 5.96 15.49 -12.54
CA VAL A 401 7.36 15.87 -12.42
C VAL A 401 7.46 17.31 -11.95
N GLN A 402 8.37 17.56 -11.01
CA GLN A 402 8.73 18.89 -10.53
C GLN A 402 10.15 19.25 -10.97
N PRO A 403 10.36 20.31 -11.76
CA PRO A 403 11.68 20.81 -12.10
C PRO A 403 12.29 21.62 -10.96
N PHE A 404 13.61 21.57 -10.84
CA PHE A 404 14.38 22.42 -9.93
C PHE A 404 15.62 22.98 -10.64
N GLN A 405 15.95 24.24 -10.35
CA GLN A 405 17.18 24.87 -10.81
C GLN A 405 18.21 24.97 -9.68
N VAL A 406 19.45 24.57 -9.96
CA VAL A 406 20.59 24.78 -9.06
C VAL A 406 21.14 26.19 -9.27
N ILE A 407 21.12 27.02 -8.22
CA ILE A 407 21.79 28.32 -8.24
C ILE A 407 23.18 28.17 -7.61
N GLU A 408 24.22 28.29 -8.44
CA GLU A 408 25.63 28.01 -8.08
C GLU A 408 26.14 28.77 -6.82
N ASP A 409 25.65 29.99 -6.56
CA ASP A 409 26.23 30.89 -5.55
C ASP A 409 25.65 30.76 -4.12
N GLU A 410 24.51 30.07 -3.91
CA GLU A 410 23.91 29.92 -2.56
C GLU A 410 23.65 28.46 -2.12
N GLY A 411 23.84 27.45 -2.99
CA GLY A 411 23.45 26.06 -2.67
C GLY A 411 21.95 25.92 -2.39
N ARG A 412 21.17 26.81 -3.01
CA ARG A 412 19.75 27.03 -2.76
C ARG A 412 19.00 26.73 -4.05
N TYR A 413 18.09 25.78 -3.99
CA TYR A 413 17.23 25.44 -5.11
C TYR A 413 16.21 26.55 -5.32
N ASP A 414 16.11 27.06 -6.54
CA ASP A 414 14.93 27.80 -6.94
C ASP A 414 13.90 26.79 -7.47
N ASN A 415 12.68 26.90 -6.96
CA ASN A 415 11.56 26.08 -7.36
C ASN A 415 10.68 26.95 -8.27
N PRO A 416 10.85 26.89 -9.60
CA PRO A 416 9.80 27.37 -10.49
C PRO A 416 8.57 26.53 -10.18
N SER A 417 7.58 27.15 -9.54
CA SER A 417 6.46 26.49 -8.82
C SER A 417 5.46 25.73 -9.71
N THR A 418 5.87 25.41 -10.94
CA THR A 418 5.11 24.73 -11.98
C THR A 418 5.26 23.22 -11.83
N HIS A 419 4.23 22.61 -11.26
CA HIS A 419 4.03 21.17 -11.29
C HIS A 419 3.52 20.74 -12.68
N HIS A 420 4.05 19.66 -13.22
CA HIS A 420 3.67 19.15 -14.54
C HIS A 420 3.25 17.69 -14.43
N GLY A 421 2.06 17.32 -14.90
CA GLY A 421 1.58 15.95 -14.76
C GLY A 421 0.20 15.68 -15.37
N ILE A 422 -0.24 14.43 -15.23
CA ILE A 422 -1.47 13.89 -15.79
C ILE A 422 -2.40 13.50 -14.63
N TRP A 423 -3.64 13.96 -14.68
CA TRP A 423 -4.71 13.49 -13.80
C TRP A 423 -5.34 12.22 -14.37
N ARG A 424 -5.51 11.20 -13.54
CA ARG A 424 -6.26 9.98 -13.87
C ARG A 424 -7.31 9.70 -12.80
N THR A 425 -8.56 9.58 -13.24
CA THR A 425 -9.64 8.97 -12.46
C THR A 425 -9.53 7.45 -12.56
N LEU A 426 -9.77 6.76 -11.44
CA LEU A 426 -9.72 5.30 -11.35
C LEU A 426 -10.71 4.83 -10.27
N ARG A 427 -11.20 3.59 -10.40
CA ARG A 427 -12.13 2.98 -9.44
C ARG A 427 -11.33 2.15 -8.43
N VAL A 428 -11.44 2.49 -7.14
CA VAL A 428 -10.82 1.71 -6.07
C VAL A 428 -11.85 0.74 -5.51
N LEU A 429 -11.54 -0.55 -5.48
CA LEU A 429 -12.46 -1.60 -5.06
C LEU A 429 -12.03 -2.22 -3.73
N THR A 430 -12.99 -2.73 -2.94
CA THR A 430 -12.66 -3.52 -1.73
C THR A 430 -12.03 -4.88 -2.04
N GLY A 431 -12.20 -5.38 -3.27
CA GLY A 431 -11.69 -6.65 -3.74
C GLY A 431 -11.60 -6.73 -5.27
N PRO A 432 -11.23 -7.89 -5.83
CA PRO A 432 -11.26 -8.12 -7.27
C PRO A 432 -12.68 -8.43 -7.77
N THR A 433 -13.02 -7.96 -8.97
CA THR A 433 -14.26 -8.32 -9.68
C THR A 433 -13.99 -9.28 -10.83
N TYR A 434 -14.95 -10.16 -11.09
CA TYR A 434 -14.92 -11.14 -12.18
C TYR A 434 -16.33 -11.70 -12.44
N GLY A 435 -16.60 -12.09 -13.68
CA GLY A 435 -17.89 -12.67 -14.08
C GLY A 435 -18.14 -14.08 -13.52
N PRO A 436 -19.24 -14.74 -13.91
CA PRO A 436 -19.57 -16.08 -13.45
C PRO A 436 -18.54 -17.14 -13.87
N VAL A 437 -17.83 -17.72 -12.90
CA VAL A 437 -16.82 -18.77 -13.09
C VAL A 437 -17.24 -20.06 -12.38
N THR A 438 -17.02 -21.21 -13.01
CA THR A 438 -17.34 -22.51 -12.39
C THR A 438 -16.10 -23.12 -11.72
N VAL A 439 -16.22 -23.43 -10.42
CA VAL A 439 -15.18 -24.05 -9.60
C VAL A 439 -15.69 -25.32 -8.92
N SER A 440 -14.78 -26.18 -8.46
CA SER A 440 -15.10 -27.44 -7.78
C SER A 440 -14.61 -27.43 -6.34
N VAL A 441 -15.50 -27.77 -5.40
CA VAL A 441 -15.18 -27.89 -3.97
C VAL A 441 -15.68 -29.24 -3.48
N ASP A 442 -14.77 -30.07 -2.97
CA ASP A 442 -15.07 -31.41 -2.42
C ASP A 442 -15.90 -32.31 -3.39
N GLY A 443 -15.77 -32.08 -4.70
CA GLY A 443 -16.46 -32.78 -5.77
C GLY A 443 -17.83 -32.21 -6.18
N ALA A 444 -18.28 -31.10 -5.59
CA ALA A 444 -19.45 -30.35 -6.00
C ALA A 444 -19.05 -29.09 -6.80
N ALA A 445 -19.82 -28.77 -7.85
CA ALA A 445 -19.56 -27.61 -8.71
C ALA A 445 -20.37 -26.38 -8.27
N TYR A 446 -19.70 -25.23 -8.24
CA TYR A 446 -20.25 -23.93 -7.84
C TYR A 446 -19.95 -22.89 -8.91
N THR A 447 -20.90 -22.02 -9.19
CA THR A 447 -20.69 -20.78 -9.95
C THR A 447 -20.43 -19.66 -8.95
N VAL A 448 -19.35 -18.91 -9.17
CA VAL A 448 -18.96 -17.76 -8.35
C VAL A 448 -18.87 -16.53 -9.24
N GLU A 449 -19.39 -15.40 -8.78
CA GLU A 449 -19.31 -14.09 -9.44
C GLU A 449 -18.96 -13.03 -8.40
N ALA A 450 -18.09 -12.08 -8.75
CA ALA A 450 -17.74 -10.95 -7.88
C ALA A 450 -17.99 -9.63 -8.62
N ALA A 451 -18.96 -8.85 -8.13
CA ALA A 451 -19.42 -7.61 -8.74
C ALA A 451 -19.29 -6.42 -7.77
N ASP A 452 -19.07 -5.22 -8.31
CA ASP A 452 -18.89 -3.99 -7.56
C ASP A 452 -20.08 -3.03 -7.68
N ASP A 453 -20.34 -2.26 -6.61
CA ASP A 453 -21.35 -1.20 -6.60
C ASP A 453 -20.76 0.20 -6.85
N GLU A 454 -21.62 1.23 -6.85
CA GLU A 454 -21.21 2.62 -7.13
C GLU A 454 -20.17 3.18 -6.13
N ASP A 455 -20.12 2.64 -4.90
CA ASP A 455 -19.17 2.98 -3.85
C ASP A 455 -17.88 2.14 -3.89
N GLY A 456 -17.78 1.18 -4.82
CA GLY A 456 -16.62 0.29 -4.97
C GLY A 456 -16.60 -0.87 -3.96
N GLU A 457 -17.72 -1.16 -3.31
CA GLU A 457 -17.86 -2.35 -2.47
C GLU A 457 -18.11 -3.57 -3.36
N VAL A 458 -17.27 -4.61 -3.21
CA VAL A 458 -17.34 -5.85 -3.97
C VAL A 458 -18.11 -6.91 -3.20
N THR A 459 -19.21 -7.37 -3.78
CA THR A 459 -19.98 -8.50 -3.27
C THR A 459 -19.67 -9.75 -4.09
N THR A 460 -19.26 -10.83 -3.43
CA THR A 460 -19.15 -12.15 -4.06
C THR A 460 -20.45 -12.93 -3.87
N THR A 461 -20.96 -13.54 -4.94
CA THR A 461 -22.12 -14.45 -4.92
C THR A 461 -21.65 -15.86 -5.29
N VAL A 462 -22.00 -16.85 -4.48
CA VAL A 462 -21.73 -18.28 -4.73
C VAL A 462 -23.05 -19.03 -4.91
N VAL A 463 -23.17 -19.80 -5.99
CA VAL A 463 -24.38 -20.57 -6.33
C VAL A 463 -23.99 -22.01 -6.67
N SER A 464 -24.70 -23.00 -6.12
CA SER A 464 -24.50 -24.41 -6.49
C SER A 464 -25.02 -24.68 -7.90
N VAL A 465 -24.19 -25.30 -8.75
CA VAL A 465 -24.57 -25.67 -10.14
C VAL A 465 -25.64 -26.76 -10.15
N ALA A 466 -25.72 -27.58 -9.11
CA ALA A 466 -26.69 -28.66 -8.99
C ALA A 466 -28.07 -28.19 -8.50
N ASP A 467 -28.11 -27.13 -7.69
CA ASP A 467 -29.32 -26.54 -7.12
C ASP A 467 -29.05 -25.09 -6.70
N ALA A 468 -29.62 -24.13 -7.44
CA ALA A 468 -29.38 -22.71 -7.22
C ALA A 468 -30.09 -22.13 -5.99
N GLU A 469 -31.02 -22.87 -5.37
CA GLU A 469 -31.70 -22.46 -4.12
C GLU A 469 -31.11 -23.11 -2.86
N ALA A 470 -30.06 -23.94 -3.00
CA ALA A 470 -29.45 -24.64 -1.87
C ALA A 470 -28.62 -23.69 -0.98
N GLU A 471 -28.86 -23.75 0.33
CA GLU A 471 -27.96 -23.15 1.33
C GLU A 471 -26.57 -23.81 1.24
N ILE A 472 -25.52 -22.99 1.14
CA ILE A 472 -24.13 -23.43 1.06
C ILE A 472 -23.49 -23.31 2.45
N GLU A 473 -22.73 -24.33 2.89
CA GLU A 473 -21.97 -24.22 4.13
C GLU A 473 -20.85 -23.18 3.97
N GLY A 474 -20.71 -22.25 4.92
CA GLY A 474 -19.76 -21.13 4.79
C GLY A 474 -18.28 -21.50 4.57
N LEU A 475 -17.87 -22.74 4.87
CA LEU A 475 -16.53 -23.23 4.47
C LEU A 475 -16.47 -23.63 2.99
N ALA A 476 -17.51 -24.25 2.44
CA ALA A 476 -17.59 -24.58 1.01
C ALA A 476 -17.71 -23.29 0.18
N GLU A 477 -18.49 -22.32 0.67
CA GLU A 477 -18.58 -20.96 0.11
C GLU A 477 -17.21 -20.28 0.09
N ALA A 478 -16.51 -20.23 1.23
CA ALA A 478 -15.16 -19.68 1.32
C ALA A 478 -14.14 -20.37 0.39
N LYS A 479 -14.17 -21.71 0.29
CA LYS A 479 -13.34 -22.47 -0.65
C LYS A 479 -13.67 -22.12 -2.11
N ALA A 480 -14.96 -21.97 -2.45
CA ALA A 480 -15.39 -21.63 -3.81
C ALA A 480 -14.94 -20.22 -4.19
N THR A 481 -15.17 -19.22 -3.33
CA THR A 481 -14.68 -17.84 -3.52
C THR A 481 -13.17 -17.80 -3.69
N TYR A 482 -12.42 -18.54 -2.86
CA TYR A 482 -10.96 -18.64 -3.00
C TYR A 482 -10.55 -19.22 -4.36
N ALA A 483 -11.15 -20.35 -4.77
CA ALA A 483 -10.82 -20.99 -6.04
C ALA A 483 -11.13 -20.11 -7.26
N ALA A 484 -12.27 -19.40 -7.25
CA ALA A 484 -12.67 -18.52 -8.35
C ALA A 484 -11.76 -17.29 -8.43
N ALA A 485 -11.43 -16.69 -7.29
CA ALA A 485 -10.47 -15.59 -7.23
C ALA A 485 -9.07 -16.02 -7.70
N VAL A 486 -8.61 -17.24 -7.40
CA VAL A 486 -7.35 -17.75 -7.92
C VAL A 486 -7.42 -17.96 -9.44
N ALA A 487 -8.51 -18.52 -9.97
CA ALA A 487 -8.69 -18.69 -11.41
C ALA A 487 -8.56 -17.35 -12.16
N GLU A 488 -9.32 -16.33 -11.74
CA GLU A 488 -9.45 -15.07 -12.48
C GLU A 488 -8.36 -14.04 -12.17
N THR A 489 -7.88 -13.97 -10.92
CA THR A 489 -6.95 -12.90 -10.48
C THR A 489 -5.50 -13.35 -10.40
N VAL A 490 -5.25 -14.66 -10.54
CA VAL A 490 -3.90 -15.24 -10.41
C VAL A 490 -3.56 -16.06 -11.65
N LEU A 491 -4.32 -17.11 -11.97
CA LEU A 491 -4.04 -18.04 -13.06
C LEU A 491 -4.25 -17.40 -14.45
N ALA A 492 -5.31 -16.63 -14.65
CA ALA A 492 -5.63 -16.01 -15.94
C ALA A 492 -4.53 -15.06 -16.46
N GLY A 493 -3.81 -14.38 -15.56
CA GLY A 493 -2.72 -13.45 -15.87
C GLY A 493 -1.38 -13.85 -15.23
N ILE A 494 -1.13 -15.16 -15.06
CA ILE A 494 -0.02 -15.65 -14.23
C ILE A 494 1.36 -15.36 -14.82
N PHE A 495 1.49 -15.28 -16.15
CA PHE A 495 2.77 -15.08 -16.84
C PHE A 495 3.10 -13.59 -17.08
N GLU A 496 2.10 -12.72 -16.96
CA GLU A 496 2.19 -11.27 -17.07
C GLU A 496 2.65 -10.60 -15.76
N ARG A 497 2.85 -11.40 -14.69
CA ARG A 497 3.18 -10.90 -13.35
C ARG A 497 4.60 -10.33 -13.29
N PRO A 498 4.81 -9.08 -12.85
CA PRO A 498 6.14 -8.48 -12.75
C PRO A 498 7.12 -9.27 -11.88
N GLY A 499 6.63 -9.97 -10.84
CA GLY A 499 7.43 -10.84 -9.97
C GLY A 499 8.09 -12.04 -10.69
N LEU A 500 7.68 -12.35 -11.93
CA LEU A 500 8.23 -13.43 -12.74
C LEU A 500 9.09 -12.94 -13.93
N GLU A 501 9.25 -11.63 -14.15
CA GLU A 501 9.93 -11.07 -15.33
C GLU A 501 11.39 -11.58 -15.49
N GLY A 502 12.08 -11.85 -14.38
CA GLY A 502 13.44 -12.39 -14.35
C GLY A 502 13.55 -13.91 -14.59
N LEU A 503 12.44 -14.63 -14.62
CA LEU A 503 12.39 -16.09 -14.77
C LEU A 503 12.17 -16.52 -16.22
N TRP A 504 12.92 -17.53 -16.64
CA TRP A 504 12.80 -18.17 -17.95
C TRP A 504 12.59 -19.66 -17.76
N ALA A 505 11.69 -20.26 -18.54
CA ALA A 505 11.49 -21.70 -18.52
C ALA A 505 12.63 -22.39 -19.28
N ALA A 506 13.36 -23.27 -18.61
CA ALA A 506 14.35 -24.13 -19.25
C ALA A 506 13.72 -25.31 -20.01
N ASP A 507 14.39 -25.82 -21.04
CA ASP A 507 13.93 -26.97 -21.85
C ASP A 507 13.67 -28.27 -21.04
N GLU A 508 14.34 -28.44 -19.90
CA GLU A 508 14.27 -29.64 -19.06
C GLU A 508 13.71 -29.29 -17.68
N ALA A 509 12.43 -29.57 -17.44
CA ALA A 509 11.80 -29.34 -16.15
C ALA A 509 12.50 -30.10 -14.99
N LEU A 510 12.34 -29.59 -13.77
CA LEU A 510 12.66 -30.28 -12.52
C LEU A 510 11.42 -30.20 -11.62
N GLU A 511 10.84 -31.34 -11.28
CA GLU A 511 9.60 -31.39 -10.48
C GLU A 511 9.77 -30.70 -9.12
N VAL A 512 8.70 -30.03 -8.70
CA VAL A 512 8.56 -29.34 -7.41
C VAL A 512 7.19 -29.67 -6.82
N ASP A 513 7.13 -29.94 -5.52
CA ASP A 513 5.90 -30.17 -4.75
C ASP A 513 5.88 -29.17 -3.58
N ILE A 514 5.06 -28.11 -3.69
CA ILE A 514 4.90 -27.09 -2.63
C ILE A 514 3.54 -27.28 -1.96
N LYS A 515 3.56 -27.76 -0.71
CA LYS A 515 2.33 -28.17 0.00
C LYS A 515 1.51 -27.02 0.59
N ASN A 516 2.17 -25.93 0.97
CA ASN A 516 1.51 -24.71 1.43
C ASN A 516 2.43 -23.51 1.20
N ALA A 517 1.83 -22.32 1.20
CA ALA A 517 2.50 -21.04 0.96
C ALA A 517 2.98 -20.36 2.26
N SER A 518 3.29 -21.10 3.34
CA SER A 518 3.63 -20.49 4.63
C SER A 518 5.10 -20.07 4.72
N SER A 519 5.39 -19.04 5.53
CA SER A 519 6.75 -18.54 5.75
C SER A 519 7.70 -19.62 6.25
N THR A 520 7.23 -20.46 7.17
CA THR A 520 8.01 -21.60 7.70
C THR A 520 8.33 -22.61 6.62
N THR A 521 7.34 -23.01 5.81
CA THR A 521 7.54 -23.99 4.74
C THR A 521 8.48 -23.46 3.65
N LEU A 522 8.35 -22.20 3.22
CA LEU A 522 9.27 -21.61 2.25
C LEU A 522 10.69 -21.46 2.79
N LEU A 523 10.85 -21.11 4.08
CA LEU A 523 12.16 -21.02 4.74
C LEU A 523 12.84 -22.38 4.91
N ASP A 524 12.11 -23.42 5.32
CA ASP A 524 12.68 -24.77 5.45
C ASP A 524 13.06 -25.34 4.07
N ILE A 525 12.21 -25.17 3.03
CA ILE A 525 12.56 -25.53 1.64
C ILE A 525 13.81 -24.79 1.18
N PHE A 526 13.91 -23.48 1.43
CA PHE A 526 15.07 -22.68 1.05
C PHE A 526 16.34 -23.12 1.77
N ALA A 527 16.27 -23.38 3.09
CA ALA A 527 17.40 -23.81 3.89
C ALA A 527 17.91 -25.21 3.50
N GLU A 528 17.01 -26.19 3.33
CA GLU A 528 17.38 -27.53 2.87
C GLU A 528 18.00 -27.50 1.46
N GLU A 529 17.44 -26.69 0.56
CA GLU A 529 17.98 -26.53 -0.80
C GLU A 529 19.37 -25.87 -0.78
N TYR A 530 19.54 -24.82 0.05
CA TYR A 530 20.79 -24.11 0.21
C TYR A 530 21.90 -25.02 0.76
N GLU A 531 21.63 -25.73 1.86
CA GLU A 531 22.59 -26.69 2.45
C GLU A 531 22.99 -27.78 1.44
N ARG A 532 22.01 -28.31 0.68
CA ARG A 532 22.24 -29.29 -0.38
C ARG A 532 23.14 -28.74 -1.48
N LEU A 533 22.84 -27.55 -2.01
CA LEU A 533 23.61 -26.92 -3.09
C LEU A 533 25.04 -26.60 -2.65
N ILE A 534 25.24 -26.11 -1.43
CA ILE A 534 26.56 -25.90 -0.84
C ILE A 534 27.33 -27.22 -0.71
N ALA A 535 26.69 -28.30 -0.25
CA ALA A 535 27.31 -29.62 -0.13
C ALA A 535 27.60 -30.31 -1.49
N GLU A 536 26.85 -29.95 -2.54
CA GLU A 536 27.09 -30.35 -3.94
C GLU A 536 28.18 -29.49 -4.62
N SER A 537 28.68 -28.43 -3.96
CA SER A 537 29.69 -27.50 -4.49
C SER A 537 31.10 -27.73 -3.93
N ASP A 538 32.12 -27.39 -4.72
CA ASP A 538 33.52 -27.41 -4.29
C ASP A 538 33.90 -26.24 -3.35
N LEU A 539 33.00 -25.27 -3.13
CA LEU A 539 33.24 -24.05 -2.34
C LEU A 539 33.57 -24.32 -0.86
N SER A 540 33.28 -25.52 -0.35
CA SER A 540 33.61 -25.92 1.02
C SER A 540 35.10 -26.25 1.24
N GLU A 541 35.88 -26.52 0.20
CA GLU A 541 37.29 -26.89 0.35
C GLU A 541 38.25 -25.72 0.69
N PRO A 542 38.19 -24.54 0.03
CA PRO A 542 39.16 -23.47 0.28
C PRO A 542 39.16 -22.97 1.74
N PRO A 543 38.00 -22.72 2.40
CA PRO A 543 37.99 -22.25 3.80
C PRO A 543 38.50 -23.32 4.77
N ALA A 544 38.23 -24.60 4.49
CA ALA A 544 38.79 -25.72 5.26
C ALA A 544 40.33 -25.79 5.17
N ARG A 545 40.91 -25.29 4.06
CA ARG A 545 42.35 -25.10 3.85
C ARG A 545 42.88 -23.74 4.35
N ARG A 546 42.00 -22.80 4.72
CA ARG A 546 42.27 -21.37 5.01
C ARG A 546 42.76 -20.57 3.80
N GLU A 547 42.22 -20.91 2.65
CA GLU A 547 42.42 -20.22 1.37
C GLU A 547 41.17 -19.37 1.09
N ALA A 548 41.33 -18.25 0.38
CA ALA A 548 40.19 -17.44 -0.03
C ALA A 548 39.48 -18.11 -1.23
N ILE A 549 38.16 -18.00 -1.28
CA ILE A 549 37.33 -18.49 -2.38
C ILE A 549 37.58 -17.64 -3.63
N ASP A 550 37.71 -18.26 -4.81
CA ASP A 550 37.82 -17.52 -6.07
C ASP A 550 36.44 -16.95 -6.47
N PRO A 551 36.31 -15.64 -6.75
CA PRO A 551 35.05 -15.06 -7.22
C PRO A 551 34.48 -15.74 -8.46
N VAL A 552 35.30 -16.33 -9.33
CA VAL A 552 34.85 -17.06 -10.53
C VAL A 552 34.16 -18.39 -10.16
N GLU A 553 34.65 -19.08 -9.12
CA GLU A 553 33.98 -20.29 -8.60
C GLU A 553 32.62 -19.95 -7.98
N VAL A 554 32.51 -18.77 -7.34
CA VAL A 554 31.22 -18.27 -6.84
C VAL A 554 30.29 -17.87 -7.98
N GLU A 555 30.76 -17.20 -9.02
CA GLU A 555 29.96 -16.92 -10.22
C GLU A 555 29.42 -18.20 -10.87
N ASP A 556 30.26 -19.25 -11.01
CA ASP A 556 29.85 -20.55 -11.55
C ASP A 556 28.79 -21.22 -10.67
N PHE A 557 28.93 -21.12 -9.35
CA PHE A 557 27.91 -21.56 -8.40
C PHE A 557 26.59 -20.79 -8.57
N VAL A 558 26.60 -19.46 -8.62
CA VAL A 558 25.38 -18.64 -8.82
C VAL A 558 24.69 -18.99 -10.15
N LEU A 559 25.43 -19.20 -11.23
CA LEU A 559 24.88 -19.62 -12.52
C LEU A 559 24.29 -21.03 -12.48
N MET A 560 24.89 -21.95 -11.73
CA MET A 560 24.37 -23.31 -11.51
C MET A 560 23.05 -23.27 -10.74
N VAL A 561 22.97 -22.51 -9.64
CA VAL A 561 21.74 -22.33 -8.86
C VAL A 561 20.65 -21.65 -9.69
N GLY A 562 20.96 -20.58 -10.43
CA GLY A 562 20.00 -19.92 -11.31
C GLY A 562 19.47 -20.81 -12.44
N ASN A 563 20.30 -21.71 -12.98
CA ASN A 563 19.85 -22.71 -13.95
C ASN A 563 18.92 -23.75 -13.30
N LYS A 564 19.16 -24.14 -12.05
CA LYS A 564 18.25 -25.03 -11.30
C LYS A 564 16.89 -24.36 -11.07
N ALA A 565 16.89 -23.09 -10.67
CA ALA A 565 15.67 -22.29 -10.51
C ALA A 565 14.86 -22.19 -11.82
N ALA A 566 15.51 -21.96 -12.96
CA ALA A 566 14.85 -21.94 -14.28
C ALA A 566 14.21 -23.29 -14.67
N ARG A 567 14.82 -24.41 -14.27
CA ARG A 567 14.26 -25.76 -14.46
C ARG A 567 13.08 -26.05 -13.54
N GLN A 568 13.13 -25.59 -12.29
CA GLN A 568 12.01 -25.67 -11.35
C GLN A 568 10.82 -24.84 -11.85
N TYR A 569 11.09 -23.59 -12.25
CA TYR A 569 10.08 -22.71 -12.86
C TYR A 569 9.46 -23.32 -14.13
N ALA A 570 10.23 -24.00 -14.98
CA ALA A 570 9.68 -24.70 -16.14
C ALA A 570 8.66 -25.80 -15.77
N SER A 571 8.82 -26.47 -14.62
CA SER A 571 7.82 -27.43 -14.12
C SER A 571 6.53 -26.73 -13.68
N LEU A 572 6.65 -25.61 -12.95
CA LEU A 572 5.52 -24.83 -12.47
C LEU A 572 4.75 -24.19 -13.63
N ALA A 573 5.46 -23.54 -14.55
CA ALA A 573 4.88 -22.95 -15.75
C ALA A 573 4.12 -23.98 -16.60
N ALA A 574 4.63 -25.20 -16.74
CA ALA A 574 3.92 -26.28 -17.43
C ALA A 574 2.66 -26.73 -16.69
N SER A 575 2.68 -26.78 -15.34
CA SER A 575 1.51 -27.04 -14.50
C SER A 575 0.43 -25.97 -14.71
N TRP A 576 0.80 -24.69 -14.63
CA TRP A 576 -0.14 -23.58 -14.79
C TRP A 576 -0.72 -23.50 -16.21
N SER A 577 0.10 -23.75 -17.24
CA SER A 577 -0.40 -23.85 -18.62
C SER A 577 -1.41 -24.99 -18.79
N ALA A 578 -1.20 -26.15 -18.14
CA ALA A 578 -2.18 -27.24 -18.16
C ALA A 578 -3.49 -26.86 -17.46
N LEU A 579 -3.44 -26.10 -16.35
CA LEU A 579 -4.63 -25.57 -15.67
C LEU A 579 -5.36 -24.53 -16.53
N GLN A 580 -4.64 -23.66 -17.26
CA GLN A 580 -5.26 -22.75 -18.24
C GLN A 580 -5.96 -23.51 -19.37
N GLU A 581 -5.34 -24.58 -19.90
CA GLU A 581 -5.96 -25.45 -20.92
C GLU A 581 -7.19 -26.20 -20.38
N GLN A 582 -7.17 -26.67 -19.13
CA GLN A 582 -8.29 -27.32 -18.44
C GLN A 582 -9.50 -26.38 -18.32
N ILE A 583 -9.29 -25.16 -17.84
CA ILE A 583 -10.35 -24.13 -17.72
C ILE A 583 -10.86 -23.72 -19.10
N ALA A 584 -9.98 -23.52 -20.09
CA ALA A 584 -10.36 -23.23 -21.47
C ALA A 584 -11.14 -24.39 -22.14
N GLY A 585 -10.94 -25.63 -21.66
CA GLY A 585 -11.73 -26.81 -22.02
C GLY A 585 -13.13 -26.85 -21.39
N GLY A 586 -13.43 -25.95 -20.46
CA GLY A 586 -14.70 -25.90 -19.71
C GLY A 586 -14.74 -26.80 -18.48
N GLU A 587 -13.58 -27.28 -18.00
CA GLU A 587 -13.48 -27.99 -16.72
C GLU A 587 -13.28 -26.99 -15.57
N ALA A 588 -13.83 -27.31 -14.40
CA ALA A 588 -13.82 -26.43 -13.24
C ALA A 588 -12.50 -26.55 -12.45
N LEU A 589 -11.89 -25.44 -12.08
CA LEU A 589 -10.73 -25.43 -11.17
C LEU A 589 -11.17 -25.90 -9.78
N SER A 590 -10.46 -26.87 -9.19
CA SER A 590 -10.71 -27.31 -7.81
C SER A 590 -10.06 -26.39 -6.78
N PHE A 591 -10.60 -26.40 -5.56
CA PHE A 591 -9.97 -25.72 -4.43
C PHE A 591 -8.53 -26.19 -4.19
N GLU A 592 -8.26 -27.49 -4.33
CA GLU A 592 -6.94 -28.08 -4.12
C GLU A 592 -5.93 -27.62 -5.19
N GLU A 593 -6.32 -27.54 -6.47
CA GLU A 593 -5.49 -26.98 -7.55
C GLU A 593 -5.24 -25.48 -7.34
N ALA A 594 -6.27 -24.71 -6.96
CA ALA A 594 -6.15 -23.29 -6.67
C ALA A 594 -5.19 -23.01 -5.48
N PHE A 595 -5.28 -23.83 -4.43
CA PHE A 595 -4.42 -23.71 -3.25
C PHE A 595 -2.97 -24.09 -3.55
N ALA A 596 -2.74 -25.17 -4.31
CA ALA A 596 -1.41 -25.55 -4.78
C ALA A 596 -0.79 -24.46 -5.67
N LEU A 597 -1.54 -23.92 -6.64
CA LEU A 597 -1.07 -22.85 -7.53
C LEU A 597 -0.61 -21.60 -6.76
N GLN A 598 -1.35 -21.17 -5.74
CA GLN A 598 -0.92 -20.04 -4.89
C GLN A 598 0.41 -20.32 -4.17
N ALA A 599 0.60 -21.55 -3.68
CA ALA A 599 1.85 -21.96 -3.03
C ALA A 599 3.03 -22.07 -4.03
N GLU A 600 2.78 -22.59 -5.22
CA GLU A 600 3.76 -22.63 -6.32
C GLU A 600 4.15 -21.22 -6.79
N LEU A 601 3.18 -20.31 -6.94
CA LEU A 601 3.43 -18.92 -7.32
C LEU A 601 4.23 -18.18 -6.23
N ALA A 602 3.87 -18.37 -4.95
CA ALA A 602 4.62 -17.82 -3.84
C ALA A 602 6.07 -18.33 -3.85
N TYR A 603 6.32 -19.62 -4.10
CA TYR A 603 7.67 -20.14 -4.26
C TYR A 603 8.40 -19.54 -5.47
N ALA A 604 7.72 -19.38 -6.61
CA ALA A 604 8.30 -18.78 -7.81
C ALA A 604 8.71 -17.31 -7.61
N GLU A 605 7.80 -16.45 -7.14
CA GLU A 605 8.07 -15.02 -6.91
C GLU A 605 9.03 -14.78 -5.75
N ARG A 606 8.90 -15.54 -4.65
CA ARG A 606 9.62 -15.25 -3.40
C ARG A 606 10.95 -15.97 -3.28
N ILE A 607 11.15 -17.11 -3.94
CA ILE A 607 12.40 -17.89 -3.86
C ILE A 607 13.12 -17.94 -5.21
N LEU A 608 12.43 -18.34 -6.29
CA LEU A 608 13.10 -18.59 -7.58
C LEU A 608 13.52 -17.29 -8.28
N ALA A 609 12.66 -16.27 -8.29
CA ALA A 609 12.91 -15.02 -9.01
C ALA A 609 14.13 -14.22 -8.47
N PRO A 610 14.33 -14.01 -7.16
CA PRO A 610 15.52 -13.32 -6.64
C PRO A 610 16.83 -14.05 -7.00
N VAL A 611 16.81 -15.38 -6.91
CA VAL A 611 17.94 -16.26 -7.26
C VAL A 611 18.25 -16.19 -8.76
N ALA A 612 17.24 -16.24 -9.62
CA ALA A 612 17.39 -16.09 -11.07
C ALA A 612 17.91 -14.70 -11.45
N THR A 613 17.45 -13.64 -10.80
CA THR A 613 17.95 -12.26 -10.98
C THR A 613 19.45 -12.16 -10.66
N GLY A 614 19.91 -12.75 -9.55
CA GLY A 614 21.34 -12.85 -9.25
C GLY A 614 22.15 -13.52 -10.36
N ALA A 615 21.68 -14.64 -10.90
CA ALA A 615 22.32 -15.35 -12.01
C ALA A 615 22.28 -14.57 -13.33
N ASN A 616 21.21 -13.83 -13.60
CA ASN A 616 21.09 -12.96 -14.78
C ASN A 616 22.10 -11.80 -14.71
N ILE A 617 22.36 -11.23 -13.53
CA ILE A 617 23.39 -10.21 -13.32
C ILE A 617 24.79 -10.80 -13.59
N VAL A 618 25.09 -11.99 -13.07
CA VAL A 618 26.37 -12.67 -13.34
C VAL A 618 26.56 -12.96 -14.84
N ARG A 619 25.51 -13.39 -15.54
CA ARG A 619 25.54 -13.59 -16.99
C ARG A 619 25.83 -12.28 -17.74
N ALA A 620 25.12 -11.20 -17.40
CA ALA A 620 25.35 -9.88 -17.97
C ALA A 620 26.77 -9.36 -17.69
N ALA A 621 27.33 -9.63 -16.51
CA ALA A 621 28.71 -9.30 -16.17
C ALA A 621 29.72 -10.07 -17.05
N ARG A 622 29.50 -11.37 -17.30
CA ARG A 622 30.39 -12.19 -18.15
C ARG A 622 30.31 -11.82 -19.63
N GLU A 623 29.18 -11.31 -20.10
CA GLU A 623 28.97 -10.89 -21.49
C GLU A 623 29.46 -9.45 -21.79
N ALA A 624 29.61 -8.60 -20.75
CA ALA A 624 30.01 -7.21 -20.91
C ALA A 624 31.52 -7.03 -21.13
N GLU A 625 31.91 -6.17 -22.09
CA GLU A 625 33.33 -5.86 -22.36
C GLU A 625 34.09 -5.28 -21.14
N ALA A 626 33.37 -4.56 -20.27
CA ALA A 626 33.91 -3.99 -19.03
C ALA A 626 33.67 -4.87 -17.79
N GLY A 627 33.08 -6.06 -17.95
CA GLY A 627 32.74 -6.96 -16.85
C GLY A 627 31.82 -6.31 -15.81
N TRP A 628 32.10 -6.58 -14.54
CA TRP A 628 31.45 -5.95 -13.37
C TRP A 628 31.54 -4.42 -13.31
N ALA A 629 32.40 -3.78 -14.14
CA ALA A 629 32.49 -2.32 -14.23
C ALA A 629 31.58 -1.70 -15.33
N ASP A 630 30.83 -2.51 -16.09
CA ASP A 630 29.82 -2.01 -17.04
C ASP A 630 28.68 -1.31 -16.28
N ARG A 631 28.35 -0.08 -16.70
CA ARG A 631 27.31 0.75 -16.06
C ARG A 631 25.92 0.09 -16.02
N ARG A 632 25.62 -0.84 -16.92
CA ARG A 632 24.37 -1.61 -16.91
C ARG A 632 24.38 -2.64 -15.78
N VAL A 633 25.46 -3.40 -15.66
CA VAL A 633 25.68 -4.40 -14.59
C VAL A 633 25.64 -3.74 -13.21
N VAL A 634 26.31 -2.60 -13.05
CA VAL A 634 26.29 -1.81 -11.80
C VAL A 634 24.89 -1.33 -11.44
N ARG A 635 24.04 -0.94 -12.41
CA ARG A 635 22.64 -0.58 -12.14
C ARG A 635 21.80 -1.78 -11.71
N MET A 636 21.89 -2.90 -12.41
CA MET A 636 21.15 -4.12 -12.05
C MET A 636 21.51 -4.60 -10.64
N ALA A 637 22.81 -4.60 -10.29
CA ALA A 637 23.28 -4.99 -8.96
C ALA A 637 22.86 -4.02 -7.85
N ARG A 638 22.73 -2.71 -8.14
CA ARG A 638 22.23 -1.72 -7.17
C ARG A 638 20.76 -1.93 -6.82
N ARG A 639 19.90 -2.23 -7.81
CA ARG A 639 18.46 -2.44 -7.58
C ARG A 639 18.22 -3.58 -6.57
N LEU A 640 18.86 -4.72 -6.78
CA LEU A 640 18.79 -5.89 -5.89
C LEU A 640 19.26 -5.57 -4.45
N ALA A 641 20.21 -4.65 -4.29
CA ALA A 641 20.70 -4.22 -2.97
C ALA A 641 19.72 -3.31 -2.20
N PHE A 642 18.81 -2.59 -2.89
CA PHE A 642 17.73 -1.83 -2.25
C PHE A 642 16.54 -2.72 -1.89
N GLU A 643 16.20 -3.69 -2.74
CA GLU A 643 15.11 -4.66 -2.51
C GLU A 643 15.41 -5.61 -1.32
N GLY A 644 16.68 -5.91 -1.04
CA GLY A 644 17.11 -6.85 0.02
C GLY A 644 17.22 -6.28 1.45
N ALA A 645 16.84 -5.02 1.71
CA ALA A 645 17.15 -4.33 2.97
C ALA A 645 16.12 -4.54 4.11
N CYS A 646 15.75 -5.78 4.43
CA CYS A 646 15.00 -6.06 5.67
C CYS A 646 15.94 -6.36 6.84
N GLY A 647 15.55 -5.94 8.04
CA GLY A 647 16.33 -6.17 9.27
C GLY A 647 16.32 -7.64 9.69
N ALA A 648 17.27 -8.43 9.19
CA ALA A 648 17.43 -9.86 9.46
C ALA A 648 17.88 -10.23 10.90
N ASP A 649 17.69 -9.33 11.88
CA ASP A 649 18.21 -9.45 13.25
C ASP A 649 17.41 -10.42 14.16
N ALA A 650 16.37 -11.12 13.66
CA ALA A 650 15.45 -11.88 14.54
C ALA A 650 14.65 -13.06 13.90
N ASP A 651 15.29 -14.00 13.19
CA ASP A 651 14.75 -15.38 13.10
C ASP A 651 15.87 -16.40 13.36
N GLU A 652 15.70 -17.20 14.43
CA GLU A 652 16.64 -18.26 14.85
C GLU A 652 16.86 -19.32 13.74
N ARG A 653 15.93 -19.45 12.78
CA ARG A 653 16.09 -20.34 11.61
C ARG A 653 17.23 -19.89 10.68
N LEU A 654 17.61 -18.61 10.69
CA LEU A 654 18.74 -18.08 9.93
C LEU A 654 20.10 -18.50 10.51
N GLU A 655 20.16 -18.99 11.76
CA GLU A 655 21.42 -19.52 12.33
C GLU A 655 21.92 -20.81 11.64
N ARG A 656 21.10 -21.41 10.74
CA ARG A 656 21.53 -22.53 9.88
C ARG A 656 22.57 -22.13 8.82
N PHE A 657 22.66 -20.85 8.44
CA PHE A 657 23.64 -20.40 7.44
C PHE A 657 25.08 -20.44 8.01
N SER A 658 25.90 -21.31 7.41
CA SER A 658 27.26 -21.57 7.90
C SER A 658 28.24 -20.41 7.65
N ALA A 659 29.38 -20.40 8.35
CA ALA A 659 30.44 -19.40 8.15
C ALA A 659 30.98 -19.32 6.69
N LEU A 660 30.78 -20.36 5.89
CA LEU A 660 31.08 -20.37 4.45
C LEU A 660 30.20 -19.37 3.66
N ASP A 661 28.94 -19.16 4.05
CA ASP A 661 28.06 -18.16 3.43
C ASP A 661 28.67 -16.75 3.52
N ALA A 662 29.17 -16.36 4.69
CA ALA A 662 29.85 -15.08 4.88
C ALA A 662 31.10 -14.91 4.00
N GLU A 663 31.83 -16.00 3.72
CA GLU A 663 32.98 -15.99 2.80
C GLU A 663 32.54 -15.90 1.33
N ILE A 664 31.46 -16.59 0.93
CA ILE A 664 30.88 -16.51 -0.42
C ILE A 664 30.35 -15.10 -0.70
N ARG A 665 29.59 -14.51 0.24
CA ARG A 665 29.08 -13.12 0.17
C ARG A 665 30.20 -12.09 0.06
N ALA A 666 31.34 -12.32 0.74
CA ALA A 666 32.50 -11.45 0.65
C ALA A 666 33.24 -11.56 -0.70
N ALA A 667 33.21 -12.74 -1.33
CA ALA A 667 33.79 -12.97 -2.66
C ALA A 667 32.91 -12.39 -3.79
N LEU A 668 31.58 -12.52 -3.69
CA LEU A 668 30.64 -11.99 -4.69
C LEU A 668 29.35 -11.43 -4.03
N PRO A 669 29.25 -10.11 -3.79
CA PRO A 669 28.13 -9.50 -3.08
C PRO A 669 26.73 -9.73 -3.68
N VAL A 670 26.61 -9.91 -5.01
CA VAL A 670 25.30 -10.13 -5.66
C VAL A 670 24.62 -11.42 -5.20
N PHE A 671 25.40 -12.42 -4.77
CA PHE A 671 24.87 -13.65 -4.18
C PHE A 671 24.13 -13.35 -2.88
N GLY A 672 24.73 -12.54 -2.00
CA GLY A 672 24.13 -12.13 -0.74
C GLY A 672 22.80 -11.41 -0.96
N TYR A 673 22.74 -10.44 -1.87
CA TYR A 673 21.50 -9.71 -2.15
C TYR A 673 20.37 -10.63 -2.68
N GLY A 674 20.71 -11.62 -3.53
CA GLY A 674 19.71 -12.60 -4.01
C GLY A 674 19.20 -13.53 -2.91
N VAL A 675 20.08 -14.00 -2.01
CA VAL A 675 19.72 -14.80 -0.83
C VAL A 675 18.86 -13.98 0.14
N ASP A 676 19.27 -12.75 0.44
CA ASP A 676 18.56 -11.89 1.38
C ASP A 676 17.17 -11.52 0.85
N ALA A 677 17.05 -11.16 -0.42
CA ALA A 677 15.76 -10.92 -1.06
C ALA A 677 14.84 -12.16 -1.04
N ALA A 678 15.38 -13.38 -1.22
CA ALA A 678 14.60 -14.61 -1.11
C ALA A 678 14.10 -14.88 0.33
N LEU A 679 14.97 -14.68 1.32
CA LEU A 679 14.61 -14.80 2.75
C LEU A 679 13.54 -13.77 3.16
N CYS A 680 13.67 -12.52 2.70
CA CYS A 680 12.66 -11.49 2.88
C CYS A 680 11.33 -11.90 2.23
N GLY A 681 11.38 -12.38 0.99
CA GLY A 681 10.22 -12.87 0.26
C GLY A 681 9.46 -13.95 1.02
N ALA A 682 10.18 -14.94 1.57
CA ALA A 682 9.61 -16.00 2.39
C ALA A 682 8.96 -15.47 3.68
N LEU A 683 9.62 -14.55 4.40
CA LEU A 683 9.09 -13.98 5.66
C LEU A 683 7.79 -13.17 5.46
N PHE A 684 7.58 -12.55 4.29
CA PHE A 684 6.37 -11.76 4.03
C PHE A 684 5.20 -12.55 3.42
N VAL A 685 5.37 -13.84 3.10
CA VAL A 685 4.34 -14.62 2.40
C VAL A 685 3.05 -14.74 3.23
N ASP A 686 3.13 -14.94 4.54
CA ASP A 686 1.96 -15.04 5.42
C ASP A 686 1.13 -13.75 5.40
N ASN A 687 1.80 -12.59 5.31
CA ASN A 687 1.17 -11.27 5.18
C ASN A 687 0.61 -11.02 3.77
N ALA A 688 1.11 -11.71 2.75
CA ALA A 688 0.52 -11.70 1.41
C ALA A 688 -0.75 -12.58 1.38
N ASN A 689 -0.68 -13.79 1.91
CA ASN A 689 -1.82 -14.71 2.03
C ASN A 689 -2.96 -14.09 2.85
N ALA A 690 -2.64 -13.46 3.99
CA ALA A 690 -3.64 -12.78 4.81
C ALA A 690 -4.34 -11.61 4.07
N ARG A 691 -3.61 -10.84 3.27
CA ARG A 691 -4.18 -9.78 2.41
C ARG A 691 -5.04 -10.36 1.28
N PHE A 692 -4.59 -11.46 0.65
CA PHE A 692 -5.36 -12.18 -0.36
C PHE A 692 -6.68 -12.76 0.18
N LEU A 693 -6.75 -13.18 1.44
CA LEU A 693 -8.01 -13.58 2.07
C LEU A 693 -8.90 -12.38 2.43
N ALA A 694 -8.30 -11.29 2.94
CA ALA A 694 -9.03 -10.09 3.34
C ALA A 694 -9.74 -9.41 2.16
N ARG A 695 -9.09 -9.29 1.00
CA ARG A 695 -9.68 -8.70 -0.23
C ARG A 695 -10.82 -9.53 -0.85
N LEU A 696 -11.00 -10.76 -0.39
CA LEU A 696 -12.10 -11.65 -0.78
C LEU A 696 -13.22 -11.69 0.27
N ALA A 697 -13.12 -10.85 1.32
CA ALA A 697 -13.99 -10.87 2.49
C ALA A 697 -14.09 -12.25 3.19
N ILE A 698 -13.09 -13.12 3.05
CA ILE A 698 -13.12 -14.47 3.62
C ILE A 698 -12.64 -14.45 5.08
N GLU A 699 -13.59 -14.39 6.02
CA GLU A 699 -13.33 -14.49 7.47
C GLU A 699 -13.28 -15.95 8.00
N SER A 700 -13.02 -16.95 7.15
CA SER A 700 -13.05 -18.37 7.54
C SER A 700 -11.79 -18.81 8.31
N PRO A 701 -11.86 -19.12 9.63
CA PRO A 701 -10.69 -19.49 10.41
C PRO A 701 -10.05 -20.81 9.95
N ALA A 702 -10.84 -21.68 9.31
CA ALA A 702 -10.34 -22.94 8.75
C ALA A 702 -9.50 -22.71 7.48
N LEU A 703 -9.86 -21.72 6.65
CA LEU A 703 -9.04 -21.35 5.48
C LEU A 703 -7.80 -20.55 5.91
N THR A 704 -7.91 -19.71 6.95
CA THR A 704 -6.75 -19.09 7.60
C THR A 704 -5.80 -20.15 8.17
N ALA A 705 -6.33 -21.23 8.78
CA ALA A 705 -5.53 -22.31 9.34
C ALA A 705 -4.77 -23.13 8.28
N LEU A 706 -5.31 -23.28 7.05
CA LEU A 706 -4.57 -23.90 5.94
C LEU A 706 -3.35 -23.07 5.49
N ASN A 707 -3.40 -21.75 5.70
CA ASN A 707 -2.31 -20.82 5.40
C ASN A 707 -1.46 -20.47 6.63
N ALA A 708 -1.75 -21.05 7.80
CA ALA A 708 -0.94 -20.85 8.98
C ALA A 708 0.41 -21.58 8.80
N PRO A 709 1.51 -21.07 9.38
CA PRO A 709 2.72 -21.86 9.50
C PRO A 709 2.39 -23.15 10.26
N ASP A 710 2.92 -24.29 9.79
CA ASP A 710 2.94 -25.52 10.55
C ASP A 710 3.68 -25.25 11.87
N VAL A 711 2.93 -24.95 12.93
CA VAL A 711 3.43 -25.05 14.29
C VAL A 711 3.54 -26.55 14.51
N PRO A 712 4.75 -27.14 14.54
CA PRO A 712 4.87 -28.58 14.76
C PRO A 712 4.11 -28.90 16.05
N GLU A 713 3.21 -29.89 16.01
CA GLU A 713 2.54 -30.35 17.23
C GLU A 713 3.64 -30.69 18.23
N VAL A 714 3.76 -29.87 19.27
CA VAL A 714 4.63 -30.13 20.40
C VAL A 714 3.95 -31.23 21.21
N GLU A 715 4.10 -32.47 20.72
CA GLU A 715 4.41 -33.64 21.56
C GLU A 715 5.19 -33.12 22.76
N PRO A 716 4.76 -33.34 24.01
CA PRO A 716 5.31 -32.62 25.16
C PRO A 716 6.76 -33.04 25.43
N VAL A 717 7.69 -32.41 24.71
CA VAL A 717 9.13 -32.51 24.89
C VAL A 717 9.45 -31.80 26.20
N GLU A 718 10.16 -32.49 27.08
CA GLU A 718 10.71 -31.90 28.30
C GLU A 718 11.49 -30.62 27.95
N PRO A 719 11.39 -29.54 28.74
CA PRO A 719 12.03 -28.27 28.40
C PRO A 719 13.52 -28.48 28.12
N PRO A 720 14.07 -27.88 27.04
CA PRO A 720 15.44 -28.14 26.64
C PRO A 720 16.39 -27.82 27.80
N PRO A 721 17.42 -28.66 28.03
CA PRO A 721 18.32 -28.47 29.17
C PRO A 721 18.97 -27.09 29.10
N PRO A 722 19.07 -26.36 30.22
CA PRO A 722 19.51 -24.97 30.19
C PRO A 722 20.94 -24.85 29.62
N PRO A 723 21.22 -23.83 28.79
CA PRO A 723 22.42 -23.78 27.95
C PRO A 723 23.71 -23.87 28.77
N PRO A 724 24.75 -24.55 28.27
CA PRO A 724 25.95 -24.86 29.04
C PRO A 724 26.62 -23.61 29.63
N TYR A 725 27.37 -23.81 30.71
CA TYR A 725 28.23 -22.78 31.26
C TYR A 725 29.47 -22.59 30.39
N GLU A 726 29.61 -21.43 29.77
CA GLU A 726 30.88 -21.00 29.17
C GLU A 726 31.87 -20.55 30.26
N LEU A 727 33.02 -21.21 30.33
CA LEU A 727 34.09 -20.83 31.23
C LEU A 727 35.49 -21.12 30.67
N ARG A 728 36.51 -20.53 31.29
CA ARG A 728 37.92 -20.79 31.04
C ARG A 728 38.55 -21.39 32.28
N ILE A 729 39.46 -22.34 32.10
CA ILE A 729 40.32 -22.82 33.19
C ILE A 729 41.42 -21.77 33.39
N ILE A 730 41.58 -21.31 34.63
CA ILE A 730 42.66 -20.40 35.02
C ILE A 730 43.73 -21.12 35.85
N ALA A 731 44.98 -20.74 35.66
CA ALA A 731 46.11 -21.27 36.41
C ALA A 731 47.21 -20.23 36.64
N ARG A 732 47.88 -20.29 37.80
CA ARG A 732 49.07 -19.46 38.11
C ARG A 732 50.09 -20.22 38.93
N LEU A 733 51.37 -19.86 38.79
CA LEU A 733 52.44 -20.35 39.67
C LEU A 733 52.47 -19.50 40.96
N THR A 734 52.42 -20.15 42.12
CA THR A 734 52.52 -19.50 43.44
C THR A 734 53.95 -19.40 43.94
N GLU A 735 54.19 -18.53 44.92
CA GLU A 735 55.54 -18.27 45.48
C GLU A 735 56.20 -19.51 46.12
N ASP A 736 55.39 -20.48 46.55
CA ASP A 736 55.83 -21.78 47.08
C ASP A 736 56.01 -22.86 45.98
N GLY A 737 55.96 -22.46 44.69
CA GLY A 737 56.25 -23.31 43.52
C GLY A 737 55.10 -24.23 43.09
N ARG A 738 53.97 -24.22 43.80
CA ARG A 738 52.76 -24.97 43.39
C ARG A 738 52.06 -24.25 42.24
N VAL A 739 51.18 -24.96 41.53
CA VAL A 739 50.29 -24.32 40.54
C VAL A 739 48.88 -24.30 41.10
N GLU A 740 48.34 -23.09 41.27
CA GLU A 740 46.98 -22.85 41.72
C GLU A 740 46.03 -22.82 40.51
N HIS A 741 44.87 -23.46 40.64
CA HIS A 741 43.88 -23.62 39.58
C HIS A 741 42.53 -22.99 39.95
N GLY A 742 41.73 -22.69 38.94
CA GLY A 742 40.34 -22.24 39.10
C GLY A 742 39.60 -22.21 37.77
N VAL A 743 38.41 -21.61 37.78
CA VAL A 743 37.67 -21.25 36.57
C VAL A 743 37.31 -19.77 36.56
N GLU A 744 37.15 -19.22 35.36
CA GLU A 744 36.71 -17.84 35.11
C GLU A 744 35.59 -17.85 34.05
N PHE A 745 34.47 -17.20 34.33
CA PHE A 745 33.34 -17.07 33.41
C PHE A 745 33.49 -15.85 32.50
N GLY A 746 32.69 -15.75 31.42
CA GLY A 746 32.70 -14.59 30.51
C GLY A 746 32.51 -13.22 31.19
N SER A 747 31.82 -13.19 32.34
CA SER A 747 31.64 -12.00 33.19
C SER A 747 32.88 -11.60 34.02
N GLY A 748 33.98 -12.35 33.96
CA GLY A 748 35.15 -12.18 34.81
C GLY A 748 34.99 -12.72 36.24
N PHE A 749 33.84 -13.33 36.58
CA PHE A 749 33.65 -14.02 37.86
C PHE A 749 34.55 -15.25 37.94
N GLN A 750 35.26 -15.42 39.07
CA GLN A 750 36.22 -16.51 39.28
C GLN A 750 35.82 -17.42 40.44
N ILE A 751 35.94 -18.74 40.24
CA ILE A 751 35.75 -19.75 41.29
C ILE A 751 37.06 -20.50 41.50
N LEU A 752 37.53 -20.50 42.75
CA LEU A 752 38.78 -21.13 43.18
C LEU A 752 38.48 -22.29 44.13
N PRO A 753 38.50 -23.57 43.68
CA PRO A 753 38.18 -24.72 44.51
C PRO A 753 39.03 -24.83 45.78
N THR A 754 38.48 -25.40 46.84
CA THR A 754 39.19 -25.57 48.13
C THR A 754 40.50 -26.35 48.00
N GLN A 755 40.52 -27.47 47.26
CA GLN A 755 41.73 -28.22 46.93
C GLN A 755 42.13 -27.95 45.48
N ARG A 756 42.82 -26.84 45.23
CA ARG A 756 43.12 -26.35 43.85
C ARG A 756 44.60 -26.32 43.46
N PHE A 757 45.46 -26.98 44.21
CA PHE A 757 46.92 -26.88 44.03
C PHE A 757 47.52 -28.18 43.46
N LEU A 758 48.21 -28.05 42.32
CA LEU A 758 49.13 -29.08 41.84
C LEU A 758 50.47 -28.96 42.57
N GLY A 759 50.89 -30.04 43.24
CA GLY A 759 52.14 -30.09 44.01
C GLY A 759 53.40 -29.92 43.16
N THR A 760 54.48 -29.46 43.79
CA THR A 760 55.82 -29.42 43.19
C THR A 760 56.37 -30.82 42.92
N ASP A 761 55.96 -31.80 43.73
CA ASP A 761 56.28 -33.23 43.68
C ASP A 761 55.29 -34.07 42.85
N ALA A 762 54.31 -33.43 42.19
CA ALA A 762 53.29 -34.10 41.40
C ALA A 762 53.91 -34.98 40.29
N ARG A 763 53.52 -36.26 40.26
CA ARG A 763 54.11 -37.26 39.37
C ARG A 763 53.77 -36.99 37.90
N THR A 764 54.79 -36.94 37.07
CA THR A 764 54.66 -36.79 35.61
C THR A 764 53.68 -37.79 35.00
N GLY A 765 52.80 -37.31 34.14
CA GLY A 765 51.80 -38.09 33.39
C GLY A 765 50.49 -38.36 34.15
N ILE A 766 50.46 -38.22 35.48
CA ILE A 766 49.28 -38.49 36.31
C ILE A 766 48.37 -37.26 36.38
N TRP A 767 47.08 -37.46 36.15
CA TRP A 767 46.05 -36.43 36.37
C TRP A 767 45.78 -36.24 37.85
N HIS A 768 45.96 -35.00 38.31
CA HIS A 768 45.44 -34.50 39.56
C HIS A 768 44.14 -33.75 39.27
N ILE A 769 43.17 -33.86 40.18
CA ILE A 769 41.85 -33.25 40.07
C ILE A 769 41.68 -32.34 41.30
N THR A 770 41.03 -31.20 41.12
CA THR A 770 40.72 -30.29 42.23
C THR A 770 39.62 -30.85 43.13
N SER A 771 39.26 -30.14 44.20
CA SER A 771 37.89 -30.25 44.73
C SER A 771 36.88 -29.69 43.74
N GLU A 772 35.61 -29.84 44.06
CA GLU A 772 34.49 -29.36 43.25
C GLU A 772 34.54 -27.85 43.01
N VAL A 773 34.09 -27.46 41.82
CA VAL A 773 33.75 -26.10 41.40
C VAL A 773 32.25 -25.96 41.63
N GLU A 774 31.86 -25.21 42.67
CA GLU A 774 30.46 -25.01 43.04
C GLU A 774 29.96 -23.65 42.57
N LEU A 775 28.82 -23.62 41.86
CA LEU A 775 28.11 -22.42 41.45
C LEU A 775 26.65 -22.53 41.90
N GLY A 776 26.14 -21.53 42.62
CA GLY A 776 24.76 -21.53 43.13
C GLY A 776 24.44 -22.66 44.12
N GLY A 777 25.45 -23.26 44.75
CA GLY A 777 25.29 -24.42 45.64
C GLY A 777 25.24 -25.78 44.93
N SER A 778 25.43 -25.82 43.61
CA SER A 778 25.55 -27.05 42.82
C SER A 778 26.96 -27.21 42.25
N SER A 779 27.45 -28.44 42.21
CA SER A 779 28.74 -28.79 41.60
C SER A 779 28.61 -28.78 40.08
N ILE A 780 29.45 -28.00 39.40
CA ILE A 780 29.53 -27.99 37.93
C ILE A 780 30.68 -28.83 37.39
N GLY A 781 31.55 -29.33 38.26
CA GLY A 781 32.66 -30.23 37.91
C GLY A 781 33.96 -29.89 38.61
N PHE A 782 35.08 -30.27 37.99
CA PHE A 782 36.42 -30.23 38.56
C PHE A 782 37.45 -29.79 37.52
N VAL A 783 38.42 -28.98 37.93
CA VAL A 783 39.62 -28.76 37.10
C VAL A 783 40.53 -29.98 37.26
N ARG A 784 41.11 -30.44 36.15
CA ARG A 784 42.15 -31.47 36.14
C ARG A 784 43.43 -30.95 35.50
N ALA A 785 44.57 -31.29 36.09
CA ALA A 785 45.89 -30.90 35.61
C ALA A 785 46.89 -32.04 35.71
N ARG A 786 47.86 -32.09 34.79
CA ARG A 786 49.01 -33.01 34.89
C ARG A 786 50.30 -32.38 34.37
N ARG A 787 51.43 -32.72 35.00
CA ARG A 787 52.76 -32.36 34.51
C ARG A 787 53.19 -33.34 33.42
N LEU A 788 53.71 -32.85 32.30
CA LEU A 788 54.23 -33.63 31.19
C LEU A 788 55.74 -33.86 31.32
N ALA A 789 56.29 -34.79 30.54
CA ALA A 789 57.71 -35.15 30.60
C ALA A 789 58.65 -34.02 30.14
N ASP A 790 58.13 -33.06 29.37
CA ASP A 790 58.81 -31.84 28.92
C ASP A 790 58.64 -30.66 29.90
N GLY A 791 58.07 -30.89 31.09
CA GLY A 791 57.86 -29.89 32.13
C GLY A 791 56.58 -29.05 32.00
N ARG A 792 55.93 -29.04 30.83
CA ARG A 792 54.66 -28.34 30.62
C ARG A 792 53.54 -28.91 31.48
N ILE A 793 52.51 -28.11 31.73
CA ILE A 793 51.30 -28.57 32.44
C ILE A 793 50.14 -28.62 31.45
N GLN A 794 49.50 -29.78 31.35
CA GLN A 794 48.26 -29.94 30.59
C GLN A 794 47.06 -29.71 31.51
N LEU A 795 46.16 -28.85 31.07
CA LEU A 795 44.87 -28.55 31.72
C LEU A 795 43.74 -29.35 31.04
N GLY A 796 42.66 -29.53 31.78
CA GLY A 796 41.37 -30.01 31.29
C GLY A 796 40.32 -29.82 32.38
N PHE A 797 39.07 -30.07 32.03
CA PHE A 797 37.96 -30.05 32.97
C PHE A 797 37.32 -31.44 33.01
N ARG A 798 36.63 -31.74 34.11
CA ARG A 798 35.74 -32.90 34.21
C ARG A 798 34.41 -32.40 34.74
N ASP A 799 33.34 -32.53 33.97
CA ASP A 799 32.02 -32.05 34.39
C ASP A 799 31.45 -32.87 35.56
N ALA A 800 30.33 -32.41 36.12
CA ALA A 800 29.62 -33.11 37.19
C ALA A 800 29.14 -34.52 36.79
N ASN A 801 28.88 -34.75 35.50
CA ASN A 801 28.51 -36.04 34.93
C ASN A 801 29.71 -36.99 34.74
N GLY A 802 30.93 -36.49 34.93
CA GLY A 802 32.17 -37.24 34.86
C GLY A 802 32.84 -37.29 33.47
N PHE A 803 32.32 -36.58 32.47
CA PHE A 803 32.93 -36.45 31.14
C PHE A 803 34.11 -35.49 31.16
N ASN A 804 35.10 -35.74 30.31
CA ASN A 804 36.40 -35.07 30.34
C ASN A 804 36.53 -34.02 29.22
N ILE A 805 36.06 -32.81 29.50
CA ILE A 805 36.15 -31.67 28.57
C ILE A 805 37.62 -31.21 28.46
N THR A 806 38.05 -30.90 27.24
CA THR A 806 39.46 -30.67 26.93
C THR A 806 39.60 -29.42 26.05
N PRO A 807 40.09 -28.28 26.59
CA PRO A 807 40.18 -27.03 25.84
C PRO A 807 41.06 -27.16 24.59
N ALA A 808 40.78 -26.35 23.56
CA ALA A 808 41.66 -26.22 22.40
C ALA A 808 43.05 -25.72 22.84
N ILE A 809 43.10 -24.62 23.60
CA ILE A 809 44.31 -24.09 24.24
C ILE A 809 44.37 -24.62 25.68
N ARG A 810 45.19 -25.64 25.92
CA ARG A 810 45.22 -26.44 27.16
C ARG A 810 46.60 -26.69 27.76
N PHE A 811 47.64 -26.06 27.25
CA PHE A 811 49.01 -26.27 27.71
C PHE A 811 49.57 -24.99 28.30
N LEU A 812 50.09 -25.09 29.52
CA LEU A 812 50.90 -24.07 30.15
C LEU A 812 52.39 -24.34 29.83
N PRO A 813 53.20 -23.29 29.60
CA PRO A 813 54.65 -23.43 29.40
C PRO A 813 55.33 -24.00 30.65
N ALA A 814 56.56 -24.49 30.50
CA ALA A 814 57.33 -25.06 31.62
C ALA A 814 57.90 -23.97 32.56
N ASP A 815 58.16 -22.79 32.01
CA ASP A 815 58.66 -21.56 32.63
C ASP A 815 57.52 -20.60 33.00
N LEU A 816 56.55 -21.09 33.78
CA LEU A 816 55.40 -20.30 34.22
C LEU A 816 55.81 -18.98 34.94
N PRO A 817 55.28 -17.81 34.54
CA PRO A 817 55.48 -16.58 35.28
C PRO A 817 54.73 -16.65 36.63
N ALA A 818 55.41 -16.25 37.71
CA ALA A 818 54.83 -16.22 39.05
C ALA A 818 53.70 -15.19 39.16
N GLY A 819 52.66 -15.52 39.93
CA GLY A 819 51.57 -14.61 40.31
C GLY A 819 50.52 -14.28 39.23
N SER A 820 50.83 -14.48 37.94
CA SER A 820 49.95 -14.12 36.82
C SER A 820 49.01 -15.26 36.42
N TRP A 821 47.71 -14.95 36.26
CA TRP A 821 46.70 -15.90 35.79
C TRP A 821 46.78 -16.10 34.27
N LEU A 822 47.13 -17.32 33.85
CA LEU A 822 46.99 -17.80 32.47
C LEU A 822 45.64 -18.49 32.30
N ARG A 823 45.09 -18.43 31.08
CA ARG A 823 43.75 -18.89 30.71
C ARG A 823 43.82 -19.97 29.63
N SER A 824 42.93 -20.96 29.70
CA SER A 824 42.63 -21.82 28.54
C SER A 824 41.80 -21.07 27.49
N SER A 825 41.52 -21.73 26.36
CA SER A 825 40.36 -21.36 25.53
C SER A 825 39.07 -21.50 26.36
N VAL A 826 37.98 -20.89 25.88
CA VAL A 826 36.64 -21.17 26.41
C VAL A 826 36.36 -22.67 26.26
N ILE A 827 35.60 -23.21 27.20
CA ILE A 827 34.96 -24.52 27.16
C ILE A 827 33.51 -24.39 27.63
N GLU A 828 32.65 -25.18 27.02
CA GLU A 828 31.27 -25.39 27.45
C GLU A 828 31.21 -26.51 28.48
N VAL A 829 30.53 -26.27 29.59
CA VAL A 829 30.28 -27.25 30.65
C VAL A 829 28.78 -27.43 30.79
N PRO A 830 28.21 -28.63 30.53
CA PRO A 830 26.78 -28.87 30.71
C PRO A 830 26.32 -28.47 32.11
N ARG A 831 25.17 -27.78 32.23
CA ARG A 831 24.61 -27.49 33.55
C ARG A 831 24.17 -28.81 34.20
N PRO A 832 24.42 -29.02 35.51
CA PRO A 832 23.77 -30.10 36.22
C PRO A 832 22.25 -29.88 36.17
N ALA A 833 21.49 -30.96 36.03
CA ALA A 833 20.03 -30.89 36.11
C ALA A 833 19.62 -30.29 37.47
N ALA A 834 18.57 -29.47 37.48
CA ALA A 834 18.06 -28.90 38.72
C ALA A 834 17.61 -30.04 39.64
N VAL A 835 18.15 -30.07 40.86
CA VAL A 835 17.61 -30.90 41.93
C VAL A 835 16.43 -30.14 42.54
N GLU A 836 15.22 -30.68 42.39
CA GLU A 836 14.00 -30.15 43.02
C GLU A 836 14.07 -30.14 44.56
#